data_AF-A0A812VJA0-F1
#
_entry.id   AF-A0A812VJA0-F1
#
_cell.length_a   1.000
_cell.length_b   1.000
_cell.length_c   1.000
_cell.angle_alpha   90.00
_cell.angle_beta   90.00
_cell.angle_gamma   90.00
#
_symmetry.space_group_name_H-M   'P 1'
#
loop_
_entity.id
_entity.type
_entity.pdbx_description
1 polymer ?
#
loop_
_entity_poly.entity_id
_entity_poly.type
_entity_poly.pdbx_seq_one_letter_code
_entity_poly.pdbx_strand_id
1 'polypeptide(L)'
;MFGPTVGDRVRLGDSALIIEVEADHTRYGDEVKFGGGKVIRDGMGQSQRTSEHVVDTVITNALIVDHWGIVKADVGIKAGRIFALGKAGNPDTQAGVDIVIGPGTEVIAGEGQILTAGGIDAHIHFICPQQVDEALMSGITTMLGGGTGPATGTNATTCTPGPWNIHRMYQAADSLPVNIGFLGKGNASLPDALKEQVEVGVMGLKLHEDWGTTPASIDNCLSVAEQYDIQVAIHTDTLNESGFVEDTLAAFKGRTIHTYHTEGAGGGHAPDIIKACGSANVLPSSTNPTRPYTVNTIDEHLDMLMVCHHLDPSIPEDVAFAESRIRRETIAAEDILHDLGAFSMIASDSQAMGRVGEVVCRTWQTAHKMKTQRGPLPEDSSRADNHRVKRYIAKYTINPALAHGIAHEVGSIAVGKLADLVLWKPAFFGTKPSLIIKGGFISAAPMGDPNASIPTPQPVMYRQMFGALGAPDIEVDPQTYEVRADGNLLTCEPATELGVAGYATLQIMCLMVCVNSLVWRSGTKMNPSSRKLARMDIITIMSDVRLWQLISSTLPVGAYAYSGGLETAVELGYVNDFMSCKDWLAGLLGESFAFNDLPMYFRLYDLWEKQDLHAVVQATEKLQSLRETQELLAEDRQTGAALQRLMLDLDVADAGVLPQPSFATMFALACVRWDVTRTDGAHGLVWAWLENQVAAAIKLVPLGQTDGQRLLLQLTYELQQAVTTADLLDDADIGRSLPGLALLSSWHETQYSRLFRS
;
A
#
# COMPACT_ATOMS: atom_id res chain seq x y z
N MET A 1 -23.59 6.20 -24.36
CA MET A 1 -23.81 7.58 -23.86
C MET A 1 -24.12 7.59 -22.36
N PHE A 2 -25.01 6.71 -21.90
CA PHE A 2 -25.50 6.66 -20.52
C PHE A 2 -25.04 5.41 -19.76
N GLY A 3 -23.98 4.72 -20.22
CA GLY A 3 -23.65 3.36 -19.78
C GLY A 3 -24.56 2.29 -20.42
N PRO A 4 -24.40 1.02 -20.02
CA PRO A 4 -25.22 -0.10 -20.51
C PRO A 4 -26.66 -0.03 -19.96
N THR A 5 -27.58 -0.75 -20.61
CA THR A 5 -28.97 -0.95 -20.18
C THR A 5 -29.37 -2.44 -20.29
N VAL A 6 -30.65 -2.78 -20.03
CA VAL A 6 -31.15 -4.16 -19.91
C VAL A 6 -30.66 -5.05 -21.07
N GLY A 7 -30.06 -6.18 -20.72
CA GLY A 7 -29.54 -7.18 -21.66
C GLY A 7 -28.15 -6.88 -22.23
N ASP A 8 -27.61 -5.68 -22.03
CA ASP A 8 -26.20 -5.40 -22.30
C ASP A 8 -25.30 -6.13 -21.31
N ARG A 9 -24.06 -6.39 -21.74
CA ARG A 9 -23.08 -7.13 -20.96
C ARG A 9 -21.78 -6.36 -20.77
N VAL A 10 -21.20 -6.47 -19.58
CA VAL A 10 -19.97 -5.79 -19.20
C VAL A 10 -18.99 -6.80 -18.63
N ARG A 11 -17.73 -6.75 -19.09
CA ARG A 11 -16.64 -7.52 -18.48
C ARG A 11 -16.16 -6.82 -17.22
N LEU A 12 -15.88 -7.61 -16.18
CA LEU A 12 -15.30 -7.11 -14.93
C LEU A 12 -13.77 -7.13 -15.02
N GLY A 13 -13.15 -5.96 -15.14
CA GLY A 13 -11.70 -5.82 -15.30
C GLY A 13 -11.19 -6.55 -16.55
N ASP A 14 -10.08 -7.24 -16.39
CA ASP A 14 -9.48 -8.17 -17.36
C ASP A 14 -9.90 -9.64 -17.13
N SER A 15 -10.83 -9.88 -16.20
CA SER A 15 -11.26 -11.23 -15.85
C SER A 15 -12.14 -11.89 -16.93
N ALA A 16 -12.37 -13.20 -16.77
CA ALA A 16 -13.34 -13.93 -17.56
C ALA A 16 -14.81 -13.62 -17.20
N LEU A 17 -15.07 -12.87 -16.13
CA LEU A 17 -16.42 -12.61 -15.62
C LEU A 17 -17.14 -11.56 -16.46
N ILE A 18 -18.40 -11.83 -16.80
CA ILE A 18 -19.29 -11.01 -17.61
C ILE A 18 -20.61 -10.86 -16.85
N ILE A 19 -20.99 -9.63 -16.54
CA ILE A 19 -22.30 -9.32 -15.97
C ILE A 19 -23.28 -8.89 -17.05
N GLU A 20 -24.56 -9.17 -16.88
CA GLU A 20 -25.67 -8.68 -17.71
C GLU A 20 -26.58 -7.77 -16.87
N VAL A 21 -27.02 -6.66 -17.45
CA VAL A 21 -27.93 -5.73 -16.77
C VAL A 21 -29.33 -6.35 -16.67
N GLU A 22 -29.82 -6.54 -15.45
CA GLU A 22 -31.06 -7.25 -15.15
C GLU A 22 -32.29 -6.34 -15.22
N ALA A 23 -32.13 -5.08 -14.84
CA ALA A 23 -33.17 -4.06 -14.86
C ALA A 23 -32.56 -2.67 -15.09
N ASP A 24 -33.34 -1.76 -15.66
CA ASP A 24 -33.01 -0.34 -15.79
C ASP A 24 -34.21 0.47 -15.31
N HIS A 25 -33.97 1.35 -14.34
CA HIS A 25 -34.99 2.21 -13.75
C HIS A 25 -35.28 3.46 -14.60
N THR A 26 -34.47 3.73 -15.62
CA THR A 26 -34.64 4.92 -16.45
C THR A 26 -35.88 4.86 -17.34
N ARG A 27 -36.20 6.02 -17.94
CA ARG A 27 -37.08 6.12 -19.10
C ARG A 27 -36.27 6.63 -20.27
N TYR A 28 -36.25 5.88 -21.37
CA TYR A 28 -35.40 6.20 -22.51
C TYR A 28 -35.76 7.56 -23.12
N GLY A 29 -34.76 8.44 -23.22
CA GLY A 29 -34.90 9.84 -23.65
C GLY A 29 -34.95 10.84 -22.48
N ASP A 30 -35.16 10.36 -21.26
CA ASP A 30 -35.27 11.16 -20.02
C ASP A 30 -34.11 10.89 -19.04
N GLU A 31 -33.02 10.28 -19.52
CA GLU A 31 -31.79 10.07 -18.74
C GLU A 31 -31.24 11.41 -18.25
N VAL A 32 -30.94 11.51 -16.95
CA VAL A 32 -30.32 12.71 -16.40
C VAL A 32 -28.81 12.69 -16.64
N LYS A 33 -28.27 13.79 -17.17
CA LYS A 33 -26.84 13.97 -17.40
C LYS A 33 -26.47 15.42 -17.18
N PHE A 34 -25.35 15.66 -16.49
CA PHE A 34 -24.83 16.98 -16.19
C PHE A 34 -23.84 17.49 -17.26
N GLY A 35 -23.77 18.82 -17.41
CA GLY A 35 -22.81 19.51 -18.29
C GLY A 35 -23.43 20.57 -19.21
N GLY A 36 -22.57 21.28 -19.95
CA GLY A 36 -22.98 22.33 -20.89
C GLY A 36 -23.99 21.83 -21.93
N GLY A 37 -25.19 22.41 -21.93
CA GLY A 37 -26.29 22.02 -22.82
C GLY A 37 -26.91 20.65 -22.55
N LYS A 38 -26.71 20.07 -21.36
CA LYS A 38 -27.26 18.76 -20.96
C LYS A 38 -28.59 18.89 -20.21
N VAL A 39 -29.02 17.81 -19.55
CA VAL A 39 -30.37 17.67 -18.98
C VAL A 39 -30.49 18.32 -17.61
N ILE A 40 -29.51 18.14 -16.72
CA ILE A 40 -29.53 18.72 -15.36
C ILE A 40 -29.19 20.20 -15.46
N ARG A 41 -30.21 21.02 -15.68
CA ARG A 41 -30.20 22.48 -15.77
C ARG A 41 -31.51 23.05 -15.25
N ASP A 42 -31.44 24.30 -14.81
CA ASP A 42 -32.57 25.06 -14.28
C ASP A 42 -33.83 24.94 -15.14
N GLY A 43 -34.93 24.51 -14.52
CA GLY A 43 -36.24 24.35 -15.16
C GLY A 43 -36.34 23.18 -16.16
N MET A 44 -35.27 22.40 -16.34
CA MET A 44 -35.22 21.20 -17.17
C MET A 44 -35.16 19.98 -16.26
N GLY A 45 -34.08 19.19 -16.26
CA GLY A 45 -33.90 18.07 -15.31
C GLY A 45 -33.61 18.49 -13.86
N GLN A 46 -33.40 19.78 -13.59
CA GLN A 46 -33.30 20.35 -12.25
C GLN A 46 -34.59 21.12 -11.91
N SER A 47 -35.28 20.70 -10.84
CA SER A 47 -36.50 21.34 -10.33
C SER A 47 -36.21 22.64 -9.57
N GLN A 48 -37.27 23.37 -9.22
CA GLN A 48 -37.21 24.60 -8.41
C GLN A 48 -37.35 24.34 -6.89
N ARG A 49 -37.40 23.07 -6.47
CA ARG A 49 -37.69 22.71 -5.08
C ARG A 49 -36.51 23.01 -4.15
N THR A 50 -36.81 23.30 -2.89
CA THR A 50 -35.83 23.57 -1.82
C THR A 50 -35.12 22.28 -1.37
N SER A 51 -34.00 22.41 -0.65
CA SER A 51 -33.20 21.29 -0.12
C SER A 51 -33.99 20.31 0.75
N GLU A 52 -35.09 20.74 1.37
CA GLU A 52 -36.00 19.85 2.11
C GLU A 52 -36.60 18.76 1.21
N HIS A 53 -36.84 19.04 -0.07
CA HIS A 53 -37.55 18.16 -0.99
C HIS A 53 -36.67 17.54 -2.09
N VAL A 54 -35.37 17.84 -2.09
CA VAL A 54 -34.42 17.29 -3.06
C VAL A 54 -33.31 16.50 -2.36
N VAL A 55 -32.55 15.73 -3.12
CA VAL A 55 -31.36 15.03 -2.61
C VAL A 55 -30.16 15.96 -2.57
N ASP A 56 -29.21 15.69 -1.66
CA ASP A 56 -27.99 16.49 -1.52
C ASP A 56 -26.98 16.14 -2.63
N THR A 57 -26.97 14.88 -3.06
CA THR A 57 -26.15 14.40 -4.18
C THR A 57 -26.91 13.34 -4.97
N VAL A 58 -26.74 13.33 -6.28
CA VAL A 58 -27.23 12.26 -7.16
C VAL A 58 -26.08 11.62 -7.94
N ILE A 59 -25.98 10.29 -7.90
CA ILE A 59 -25.12 9.52 -8.80
C ILE A 59 -25.96 9.12 -10.01
N THR A 60 -25.65 9.67 -11.18
CA THR A 60 -26.46 9.46 -12.38
C THR A 60 -26.07 8.21 -13.14
N ASN A 61 -27.04 7.45 -13.65
CA ASN A 61 -26.84 6.35 -14.59
C ASN A 61 -25.83 5.28 -14.12
N ALA A 62 -25.81 4.92 -12.84
CA ALA A 62 -24.88 3.96 -12.30
C ALA A 62 -25.28 2.51 -12.64
N LEU A 63 -24.33 1.69 -13.08
CA LEU A 63 -24.53 0.23 -13.11
C LEU A 63 -24.23 -0.33 -11.72
N ILE A 64 -25.26 -0.54 -10.93
CA ILE A 64 -25.17 -1.10 -9.58
C ILE A 64 -24.85 -2.59 -9.68
N VAL A 65 -23.83 -3.03 -8.96
CA VAL A 65 -23.53 -4.44 -8.71
C VAL A 65 -23.58 -4.64 -7.20
N ASP A 66 -24.56 -5.43 -6.75
CA ASP A 66 -24.76 -5.74 -5.34
C ASP A 66 -25.33 -7.16 -5.18
N HIS A 67 -25.37 -7.68 -3.96
CA HIS A 67 -25.79 -9.06 -3.69
C HIS A 67 -27.24 -9.35 -4.13
N TRP A 68 -28.12 -8.34 -4.13
CA TRP A 68 -29.52 -8.48 -4.54
C TRP A 68 -29.73 -8.34 -6.05
N GLY A 69 -28.84 -7.69 -6.79
CA GLY A 69 -29.11 -7.31 -8.18
C GLY A 69 -27.94 -6.70 -8.93
N ILE A 70 -28.00 -6.82 -10.26
CA ILE A 70 -27.14 -6.08 -11.19
C ILE A 70 -28.04 -5.18 -12.04
N VAL A 71 -28.25 -3.95 -11.59
CA VAL A 71 -29.27 -3.06 -12.14
C VAL A 71 -28.72 -1.68 -12.49
N LYS A 72 -29.39 -1.01 -13.40
CA LYS A 72 -29.08 0.35 -13.82
C LYS A 72 -30.06 1.32 -13.16
N ALA A 73 -29.54 2.29 -12.42
CA ALA A 73 -30.37 3.30 -11.75
C ALA A 73 -29.59 4.59 -11.45
N ASP A 74 -30.33 5.65 -11.16
CA ASP A 74 -29.79 6.81 -10.43
C ASP A 74 -29.85 6.53 -8.92
N VAL A 75 -28.87 7.03 -8.17
CA VAL A 75 -28.78 6.89 -6.72
C VAL A 75 -28.86 8.26 -6.06
N GLY A 76 -29.91 8.50 -5.29
CA GLY A 76 -30.08 9.72 -4.50
C GLY A 76 -29.47 9.57 -3.11
N ILE A 77 -28.71 10.57 -2.67
CA ILE A 77 -28.07 10.63 -1.35
C ILE A 77 -28.62 11.85 -0.61
N LYS A 78 -29.04 11.65 0.65
CA LYS A 78 -29.53 12.73 1.52
C LYS A 78 -29.06 12.50 2.95
N ALA A 79 -28.52 13.55 3.58
CA ALA A 79 -27.95 13.52 4.93
C ALA A 79 -26.98 12.33 5.13
N GLY A 80 -26.08 12.14 4.15
CA GLY A 80 -25.08 11.09 4.12
C GLY A 80 -25.59 9.66 3.97
N ARG A 81 -26.89 9.45 3.72
CA ARG A 81 -27.52 8.14 3.55
C ARG A 81 -28.10 7.96 2.15
N ILE A 82 -28.23 6.70 1.73
CA ILE A 82 -28.90 6.34 0.48
C ILE A 82 -30.39 6.64 0.64
N PHE A 83 -30.88 7.65 -0.07
CA PHE A 83 -32.26 8.11 0.01
C PHE A 83 -33.19 7.28 -0.88
N ALA A 84 -32.78 7.02 -2.12
CA ALA A 84 -33.56 6.25 -3.08
C ALA A 84 -32.67 5.71 -4.21
N LEU A 85 -33.12 4.61 -4.81
CA LEU A 85 -32.60 4.03 -6.05
C LEU A 85 -33.74 4.07 -7.07
N GLY A 86 -33.54 4.70 -8.22
CA GLY A 86 -34.63 4.85 -9.19
C GLY A 86 -34.29 5.78 -10.34
N LYS A 87 -35.28 6.56 -10.80
CA LYS A 87 -35.08 7.58 -11.83
C LYS A 87 -35.05 8.97 -11.19
N ALA A 88 -33.93 9.67 -11.37
CA ALA A 88 -33.77 11.03 -10.91
C ALA A 88 -34.21 12.06 -11.96
N GLY A 89 -34.45 13.30 -11.52
CA GLY A 89 -34.73 14.43 -12.42
C GLY A 89 -35.68 15.45 -11.83
N ASN A 90 -36.44 16.08 -12.73
CA ASN A 90 -37.43 17.08 -12.38
C ASN A 90 -38.84 16.55 -12.66
N PRO A 91 -39.69 16.36 -11.63
CA PRO A 91 -41.05 15.88 -11.81
C PRO A 91 -41.94 16.86 -12.59
N ASP A 92 -41.55 18.14 -12.72
CA ASP A 92 -42.33 19.14 -13.45
C ASP A 92 -42.25 18.96 -14.97
N THR A 93 -41.18 18.33 -15.46
CA THR A 93 -40.91 18.17 -16.91
C THR A 93 -40.63 16.74 -17.33
N GLN A 94 -40.39 15.81 -16.40
CA GLN A 94 -40.03 14.42 -16.68
C GLN A 94 -40.98 13.47 -15.95
N ALA A 95 -41.35 12.37 -16.60
CA ALA A 95 -42.24 11.38 -16.01
C ALA A 95 -41.50 10.39 -15.10
N GLY A 96 -42.18 9.90 -14.06
CA GLY A 96 -41.69 8.81 -13.22
C GLY A 96 -40.46 9.14 -12.40
N VAL A 97 -40.29 10.38 -11.95
CA VAL A 97 -39.18 10.82 -11.11
C VAL A 97 -39.40 10.35 -9.67
N ASP A 98 -38.49 9.52 -9.18
CA ASP A 98 -38.42 9.06 -7.78
C ASP A 98 -37.49 9.94 -6.94
N ILE A 99 -36.45 10.49 -7.59
CA ILE A 99 -35.36 11.26 -6.94
C ILE A 99 -35.37 12.68 -7.52
N VAL A 100 -35.84 13.64 -6.74
CA VAL A 100 -35.91 15.03 -7.22
C VAL A 100 -34.54 15.71 -7.12
N ILE A 101 -34.10 16.28 -8.24
CA ILE A 101 -32.89 17.13 -8.33
C ILE A 101 -33.34 18.59 -8.21
N GLY A 102 -32.65 19.39 -7.40
CA GLY A 102 -32.90 20.83 -7.25
C GLY A 102 -31.62 21.64 -7.16
N PRO A 103 -31.71 22.94 -6.83
CA PRO A 103 -30.54 23.81 -6.74
C PRO A 103 -29.53 23.40 -5.65
N GLY A 104 -29.98 22.66 -4.63
CA GLY A 104 -29.13 22.13 -3.55
C GLY A 104 -28.52 20.75 -3.82
N THR A 105 -28.66 20.21 -5.04
CA THR A 105 -28.20 18.86 -5.39
C THR A 105 -26.88 18.89 -6.17
N GLU A 106 -25.84 18.24 -5.63
CA GLU A 106 -24.61 17.93 -6.36
C GLU A 106 -24.78 16.71 -7.28
N VAL A 107 -23.94 16.57 -8.31
CA VAL A 107 -23.99 15.48 -9.29
C VAL A 107 -22.67 14.74 -9.41
N ILE A 108 -22.74 13.41 -9.26
CA ILE A 108 -21.65 12.49 -9.60
C ILE A 108 -22.05 11.69 -10.84
N ALA A 109 -21.22 11.74 -11.90
CA ALA A 109 -21.50 11.05 -13.15
C ALA A 109 -21.13 9.55 -13.08
N GLY A 110 -22.14 8.69 -12.91
CA GLY A 110 -22.00 7.22 -12.89
C GLY A 110 -22.11 6.55 -14.26
N GLU A 111 -22.50 7.26 -15.32
CA GLU A 111 -22.62 6.67 -16.67
C GLU A 111 -21.33 6.00 -17.15
N GLY A 112 -21.44 4.70 -17.48
CA GLY A 112 -20.30 3.90 -17.93
C GLY A 112 -19.39 3.43 -16.79
N GLN A 113 -19.78 3.66 -15.53
CA GLN A 113 -19.13 3.14 -14.33
C GLN A 113 -20.00 2.07 -13.67
N ILE A 114 -19.34 1.20 -12.91
CA ILE A 114 -19.97 0.27 -11.99
C ILE A 114 -19.98 0.89 -10.59
N LEU A 115 -21.08 0.76 -9.86
CA LEU A 115 -21.22 1.21 -8.48
C LEU A 115 -21.39 -0.03 -7.57
N THR A 116 -20.59 -0.11 -6.52
CA THR A 116 -20.71 -1.13 -5.46
C THR A 116 -20.85 -0.45 -4.11
N ALA A 117 -21.32 -1.20 -3.10
CA ALA A 117 -21.11 -0.80 -1.71
C ALA A 117 -19.61 -0.72 -1.43
N GLY A 118 -19.24 0.09 -0.44
CA GLY A 118 -17.92 0.03 0.17
C GLY A 118 -17.66 -1.34 0.80
N GLY A 119 -16.48 -1.88 0.57
CA GLY A 119 -16.11 -3.17 1.13
C GLY A 119 -15.91 -3.11 2.65
N ILE A 120 -16.11 -4.26 3.30
CA ILE A 120 -15.97 -4.45 4.73
C ILE A 120 -14.93 -5.54 4.94
N ASP A 121 -13.79 -5.15 5.52
CA ASP A 121 -12.78 -6.09 5.95
C ASP A 121 -12.96 -6.39 7.43
N ALA A 122 -13.31 -7.63 7.74
CA ALA A 122 -13.64 -8.07 9.08
C ALA A 122 -12.52 -8.86 9.77
N HIS A 123 -11.27 -8.79 9.28
CA HIS A 123 -10.11 -9.37 9.95
C HIS A 123 -8.89 -8.43 9.90
N ILE A 124 -9.01 -7.27 10.57
CA ILE A 124 -7.97 -6.24 10.59
C ILE A 124 -7.10 -6.32 11.84
N HIS A 125 -5.79 -6.44 11.67
CA HIS A 125 -4.83 -6.15 12.73
C HIS A 125 -4.45 -4.67 12.65
N PHE A 126 -4.84 -3.87 13.65
CA PHE A 126 -4.49 -2.44 13.72
C PHE A 126 -3.03 -2.24 14.16
N ILE A 127 -2.09 -2.72 13.33
CA ILE A 127 -0.64 -2.67 13.51
C ILE A 127 -0.11 -1.28 13.21
N CYS A 128 -0.59 -0.65 12.14
CA CYS A 128 -0.22 0.72 11.79
C CYS A 128 -1.39 1.47 11.12
N PRO A 129 -1.49 2.80 11.30
CA PRO A 129 -2.59 3.60 10.74
C PRO A 129 -2.58 3.66 9.20
N GLN A 130 -1.44 3.44 8.55
CA GLN A 130 -1.33 3.54 7.09
C GLN A 130 -2.08 2.43 6.35
N GLN A 131 -2.43 1.35 7.03
CA GLN A 131 -3.36 0.35 6.49
C GLN A 131 -4.70 0.96 6.08
N VAL A 132 -5.14 2.06 6.72
CA VAL A 132 -6.41 2.73 6.39
C VAL A 132 -6.38 3.31 4.98
N ASP A 133 -5.27 3.94 4.60
CA ASP A 133 -5.11 4.49 3.25
C ASP A 133 -5.13 3.37 2.21
N GLU A 134 -4.36 2.29 2.45
CA GLU A 134 -4.32 1.12 1.56
C GLU A 134 -5.69 0.44 1.42
N ALA A 135 -6.41 0.29 2.55
CA ALA A 135 -7.77 -0.25 2.56
C ALA A 135 -8.72 0.64 1.74
N LEU A 136 -8.76 1.94 2.05
CA LEU A 136 -9.65 2.91 1.42
C LEU A 136 -9.39 3.02 -0.09
N MET A 137 -8.13 3.08 -0.50
CA MET A 137 -7.73 3.16 -1.91
C MET A 137 -8.04 1.88 -2.70
N SER A 138 -8.24 0.75 -2.02
CA SER A 138 -8.73 -0.50 -2.62
C SER A 138 -10.27 -0.62 -2.67
N GLY A 139 -11.00 0.32 -2.05
CA GLY A 139 -12.45 0.32 -1.99
C GLY A 139 -13.05 -0.27 -0.70
N ILE A 140 -12.24 -0.53 0.34
CA ILE A 140 -12.73 -0.88 1.68
C ILE A 140 -13.11 0.38 2.43
N THR A 141 -14.32 0.45 2.97
CA THR A 141 -14.81 1.60 3.75
C THR A 141 -15.03 1.28 5.22
N THR A 142 -15.02 0.00 5.60
CA THR A 142 -15.19 -0.45 6.99
C THR A 142 -14.11 -1.46 7.36
N MET A 143 -13.49 -1.25 8.52
CA MET A 143 -12.39 -2.06 9.05
C MET A 143 -12.77 -2.58 10.44
N LEU A 144 -12.93 -3.90 10.59
CA LEU A 144 -13.27 -4.54 11.86
C LEU A 144 -12.13 -5.48 12.27
N GLY A 145 -11.71 -5.39 13.53
CA GLY A 145 -10.61 -6.18 14.05
C GLY A 145 -10.06 -5.61 15.35
N GLY A 146 -8.78 -5.77 15.66
CA GLY A 146 -8.23 -5.29 16.93
C GLY A 146 -6.74 -5.00 16.85
N GLY A 147 -6.25 -4.17 17.77
CA GLY A 147 -4.84 -3.82 17.83
C GLY A 147 -4.54 -2.57 18.62
N THR A 148 -3.25 -2.33 18.87
CA THR A 148 -2.74 -1.20 19.66
C THR A 148 -1.48 -0.58 19.04
N GLY A 149 -1.29 -0.74 17.72
CA GLY A 149 -0.03 -0.48 17.05
C GLY A 149 0.84 -1.74 16.94
N PRO A 150 2.15 -1.61 16.62
CA PRO A 150 3.02 -2.75 16.28
C PRO A 150 3.53 -3.50 17.51
N ALA A 151 2.69 -3.71 18.50
CA ALA A 151 2.98 -4.53 19.67
C ALA A 151 2.91 -6.02 19.32
N THR A 152 3.72 -6.86 19.94
CA THR A 152 3.76 -8.32 19.69
C THR A 152 2.37 -8.97 19.70
N GLY A 153 1.52 -8.60 20.67
CA GLY A 153 0.15 -9.12 20.74
C GLY A 153 -0.74 -8.70 19.57
N THR A 154 -0.56 -7.51 19.00
CA THR A 154 -1.30 -7.01 17.83
C THR A 154 -0.73 -7.57 16.53
N ASN A 155 0.59 -7.75 16.44
CA ASN A 155 1.23 -8.40 15.29
C ASN A 155 0.75 -9.84 15.11
N ALA A 156 0.33 -10.50 16.21
CA ALA A 156 -0.20 -11.85 16.20
C ALA A 156 -1.73 -11.92 16.22
N THR A 157 -2.42 -11.00 16.89
CA THR A 157 -3.86 -11.16 17.18
C THR A 157 -4.67 -9.87 16.97
N THR A 158 -5.88 -10.01 16.42
CA THR A 158 -6.90 -8.95 16.29
C THR A 158 -7.56 -8.61 17.63
N CYS A 159 -6.76 -8.24 18.63
CA CYS A 159 -7.22 -7.90 19.98
C CYS A 159 -6.80 -6.46 20.33
N THR A 160 -7.75 -5.66 20.83
CA THR A 160 -7.50 -4.40 21.55
C THR A 160 -7.73 -4.65 23.05
N PRO A 161 -6.70 -5.07 23.81
CA PRO A 161 -6.90 -5.66 25.14
C PRO A 161 -7.12 -4.61 26.23
N GLY A 162 -8.26 -4.70 26.91
CA GLY A 162 -8.55 -3.98 28.15
C GLY A 162 -9.01 -2.52 27.96
N PRO A 163 -9.74 -1.96 28.95
CA PRO A 163 -10.40 -0.65 28.86
C PRO A 163 -9.53 0.52 28.38
N TRP A 164 -8.30 0.62 28.89
CA TRP A 164 -7.43 1.74 28.58
C TRP A 164 -7.03 1.79 27.10
N ASN A 165 -6.67 0.63 26.53
CA ASN A 165 -6.28 0.53 25.12
C ASN A 165 -7.47 0.79 24.20
N ILE A 166 -8.66 0.30 24.56
CA ILE A 166 -9.89 0.51 23.78
C ILE A 166 -10.19 2.02 23.66
N HIS A 167 -10.14 2.75 24.78
CA HIS A 167 -10.31 4.21 24.75
C HIS A 167 -9.27 4.92 23.86
N ARG A 168 -7.99 4.54 23.96
CA ARG A 168 -6.93 5.13 23.12
C ARG A 168 -7.15 4.88 21.64
N MET A 169 -7.61 3.70 21.29
CA MET A 169 -7.86 3.34 19.89
C MET A 169 -9.09 4.06 19.33
N TYR A 170 -10.15 4.27 20.12
CA TYR A 170 -11.27 5.12 19.68
C TYR A 170 -10.87 6.58 19.51
N GLN A 171 -10.05 7.14 20.41
CA GLN A 171 -9.48 8.48 20.23
C GLN A 171 -8.67 8.60 18.92
N ALA A 172 -7.96 7.55 18.53
CA ALA A 172 -7.25 7.52 17.26
C ALA A 172 -8.21 7.38 16.06
N ALA A 173 -9.26 6.56 16.20
CA ALA A 173 -10.25 6.27 15.16
C ALA A 173 -11.01 7.52 14.68
N ASP A 174 -11.23 8.52 15.55
CA ASP A 174 -11.92 9.77 15.21
C ASP A 174 -11.26 10.54 14.05
N SER A 175 -9.96 10.31 13.81
CA SER A 175 -9.21 10.97 12.73
C SER A 175 -9.17 10.19 11.42
N LEU A 176 -9.75 8.99 11.37
CA LEU A 176 -9.57 8.04 10.27
C LEU A 176 -10.82 7.99 9.37
N PRO A 177 -10.67 8.12 8.04
CA PRO A 177 -11.80 8.25 7.11
C PRO A 177 -12.49 6.92 6.76
N VAL A 178 -12.60 6.00 7.71
CA VAL A 178 -13.20 4.65 7.57
C VAL A 178 -14.08 4.35 8.77
N ASN A 179 -15.07 3.48 8.61
CA ASN A 179 -15.83 3.00 9.77
C ASN A 179 -14.96 1.98 10.50
N ILE A 180 -14.87 2.07 11.83
CA ILE A 180 -13.99 1.19 12.63
C ILE A 180 -14.81 0.49 13.71
N GLY A 181 -14.55 -0.80 13.88
CA GLY A 181 -15.05 -1.58 15.01
C GLY A 181 -13.92 -2.39 15.65
N PHE A 182 -13.69 -2.18 16.95
CA PHE A 182 -12.65 -2.91 17.67
C PHE A 182 -13.16 -4.20 18.30
N LEU A 183 -12.33 -5.23 18.31
CA LEU A 183 -12.51 -6.50 19.00
C LEU A 183 -11.63 -6.54 20.25
N GLY A 184 -12.22 -6.89 21.39
CA GLY A 184 -11.48 -7.14 22.63
C GLY A 184 -10.83 -8.52 22.63
N LYS A 185 -10.01 -8.80 23.65
CA LYS A 185 -9.45 -10.14 23.86
C LYS A 185 -10.51 -11.04 24.51
N GLY A 186 -10.88 -12.12 23.84
CA GLY A 186 -11.88 -13.11 24.29
C GLY A 186 -11.32 -14.26 25.14
N ASN A 187 -9.99 -14.43 25.17
CA ASN A 187 -9.34 -15.52 25.90
C ASN A 187 -9.29 -15.26 27.42
N ALA A 188 -10.34 -15.67 28.12
CA ALA A 188 -10.38 -15.75 29.58
C ALA A 188 -11.36 -16.85 30.02
N SER A 189 -11.11 -17.51 31.15
CA SER A 189 -12.03 -18.52 31.70
C SER A 189 -13.05 -17.97 32.71
N LEU A 190 -12.96 -16.67 33.05
CA LEU A 190 -13.91 -15.96 33.90
C LEU A 190 -14.48 -14.76 33.14
N PRO A 191 -15.75 -14.38 33.36
CA PRO A 191 -16.45 -13.45 32.49
C PRO A 191 -16.10 -11.98 32.72
N ASP A 192 -15.73 -11.59 33.94
CA ASP A 192 -15.69 -10.18 34.34
C ASP A 192 -14.67 -9.35 33.52
N ALA A 193 -13.50 -9.91 33.21
CA ALA A 193 -12.49 -9.27 32.37
C ALA A 193 -12.90 -9.16 30.88
N LEU A 194 -13.87 -9.97 30.43
CA LEU A 194 -14.44 -9.84 29.09
C LEU A 194 -15.52 -8.75 29.10
N LYS A 195 -16.38 -8.75 30.12
CA LYS A 195 -17.47 -7.77 30.29
C LYS A 195 -16.95 -6.34 30.31
N GLU A 196 -15.89 -6.06 31.08
CA GLU A 196 -15.32 -4.70 31.14
C GLU A 196 -14.87 -4.17 29.77
N GLN A 197 -14.39 -5.04 28.87
CA GLN A 197 -13.97 -4.65 27.53
C GLN A 197 -15.19 -4.28 26.68
N VAL A 198 -16.26 -5.07 26.77
CA VAL A 198 -17.51 -4.86 26.03
C VAL A 198 -18.20 -3.57 26.50
N GLU A 199 -18.27 -3.37 27.81
CA GLU A 199 -18.88 -2.17 28.43
C GLU A 199 -18.15 -0.87 28.05
N VAL A 200 -16.85 -0.95 27.76
CA VAL A 200 -16.03 0.17 27.31
C VAL A 200 -16.14 0.41 25.79
N GLY A 201 -16.66 -0.57 25.04
CA GLY A 201 -17.16 -0.33 23.68
C GLY A 201 -16.57 -1.20 22.58
N VAL A 202 -15.93 -2.35 22.85
CA VAL A 202 -15.62 -3.29 21.76
C VAL A 202 -16.91 -3.86 21.17
N MET A 203 -16.95 -4.03 19.85
CA MET A 203 -18.13 -4.57 19.13
C MET A 203 -18.12 -6.10 19.00
N GLY A 204 -17.07 -6.74 19.52
CA GLY A 204 -16.88 -8.18 19.49
C GLY A 204 -15.65 -8.60 20.29
N LEU A 205 -15.42 -9.90 20.36
CA LEU A 205 -14.25 -10.48 21.03
C LEU A 205 -13.52 -11.44 20.08
N LYS A 206 -12.19 -11.44 20.13
CA LYS A 206 -11.34 -12.40 19.41
C LYS A 206 -10.81 -13.46 20.37
N LEU A 207 -11.07 -14.72 20.08
CA LEU A 207 -10.37 -15.88 20.63
C LEU A 207 -9.17 -16.20 19.73
N HIS A 208 -7.98 -16.24 20.30
CA HIS A 208 -6.74 -16.58 19.56
C HIS A 208 -5.88 -17.60 20.30
N GLU A 209 -5.27 -18.54 19.55
CA GLU A 209 -4.51 -19.64 20.15
C GLU A 209 -3.28 -19.16 20.94
N ASP A 210 -2.62 -18.11 20.47
CA ASP A 210 -1.51 -17.41 21.17
C ASP A 210 -1.89 -16.88 22.57
N TRP A 211 -3.18 -16.70 22.84
CA TRP A 211 -3.72 -16.36 24.17
C TRP A 211 -4.41 -17.55 24.87
N GLY A 212 -4.41 -18.73 24.25
CA GLY A 212 -5.05 -19.97 24.72
C GLY A 212 -6.53 -20.08 24.30
N THR A 213 -6.79 -20.62 23.11
CA THR A 213 -8.15 -20.92 22.61
C THR A 213 -8.64 -22.27 23.12
N THR A 214 -8.73 -22.40 24.45
CA THR A 214 -9.18 -23.64 25.11
C THR A 214 -10.70 -23.72 25.17
N PRO A 215 -11.30 -24.92 25.36
CA PRO A 215 -12.75 -25.09 25.55
C PRO A 215 -13.34 -24.18 26.65
N ALA A 216 -12.59 -23.92 27.73
CA ALA A 216 -13.02 -23.05 28.82
C ALA A 216 -13.08 -21.57 28.39
N SER A 217 -12.06 -21.09 27.66
CA SER A 217 -12.05 -19.73 27.10
C SER A 217 -13.16 -19.56 26.05
N ILE A 218 -13.35 -20.55 25.17
CA ILE A 218 -14.41 -20.57 24.17
C ILE A 218 -15.79 -20.45 24.83
N ASP A 219 -16.07 -21.31 25.81
CA ASP A 219 -17.37 -21.36 26.47
C ASP A 219 -17.70 -20.07 27.22
N ASN A 220 -16.71 -19.52 27.94
CA ASN A 220 -16.87 -18.26 28.67
C ASN A 220 -17.08 -17.08 27.70
N CYS A 221 -16.26 -16.95 26.66
CA CYS A 221 -16.37 -15.87 25.68
C CYS A 221 -17.72 -15.88 24.97
N LEU A 222 -18.19 -17.05 24.51
CA LEU A 222 -19.52 -17.18 23.90
C LEU A 222 -20.66 -16.91 24.89
N SER A 223 -20.48 -17.24 26.17
CA SER A 223 -21.48 -16.92 27.20
C SER A 223 -21.59 -15.42 27.48
N VAL A 224 -20.49 -14.68 27.36
CA VAL A 224 -20.48 -13.20 27.43
C VAL A 224 -21.09 -12.62 26.15
N ALA A 225 -20.76 -13.17 24.98
CA ALA A 225 -21.31 -12.71 23.71
C ALA A 225 -22.84 -12.76 23.66
N GLU A 226 -23.45 -13.86 24.13
CA GLU A 226 -24.91 -13.99 24.23
C GLU A 226 -25.56 -12.99 25.21
N GLN A 227 -24.82 -12.51 26.22
CA GLN A 227 -25.32 -11.52 27.18
C GLN A 227 -25.32 -10.10 26.60
N TYR A 228 -24.36 -9.79 25.73
CA TYR A 228 -24.13 -8.43 25.22
C TYR A 228 -24.51 -8.26 23.74
N ASP A 229 -24.96 -9.32 23.06
CA ASP A 229 -25.32 -9.33 21.64
C ASP A 229 -24.16 -8.85 20.73
N ILE A 230 -22.98 -9.45 20.93
CA ILE A 230 -21.76 -9.17 20.15
C ILE A 230 -21.26 -10.43 19.45
N GLN A 231 -20.50 -10.27 18.37
CA GLN A 231 -19.88 -11.40 17.67
C GLN A 231 -18.61 -11.89 18.38
N VAL A 232 -18.33 -13.18 18.26
CA VAL A 232 -17.03 -13.78 18.62
C VAL A 232 -16.34 -14.24 17.35
N ALA A 233 -15.14 -13.69 17.10
CA ALA A 233 -14.24 -14.20 16.09
C ALA A 233 -13.26 -15.20 16.72
N ILE A 234 -12.92 -16.28 16.01
CA ILE A 234 -12.04 -17.32 16.54
C ILE A 234 -10.94 -17.72 15.56
N HIS A 235 -9.74 -17.81 16.11
CA HIS A 235 -8.58 -18.56 15.62
C HIS A 235 -8.38 -19.73 16.59
N THR A 236 -8.56 -20.96 16.09
CA THR A 236 -8.62 -22.17 16.91
C THR A 236 -7.25 -22.75 17.24
N ASP A 237 -7.20 -23.74 18.12
CA ASP A 237 -5.98 -24.38 18.63
C ASP A 237 -5.30 -25.24 17.54
N THR A 238 -4.33 -24.66 16.82
CA THR A 238 -3.60 -25.36 15.74
C THR A 238 -2.90 -26.61 16.26
N LEU A 239 -2.35 -26.52 17.47
CA LEU A 239 -1.56 -27.57 18.12
C LEU A 239 -2.41 -28.76 18.56
N ASN A 240 -3.74 -28.60 18.61
CA ASN A 240 -4.65 -29.53 19.25
C ASN A 240 -4.26 -29.81 20.72
N GLU A 241 -3.71 -28.81 21.41
CA GLU A 241 -3.21 -28.93 22.79
C GLU A 241 -4.35 -29.30 23.75
N SER A 242 -5.49 -28.62 23.59
CA SER A 242 -6.64 -28.72 24.47
C SER A 242 -7.75 -29.64 23.95
N GLY A 243 -7.58 -30.19 22.74
CA GLY A 243 -8.53 -31.05 22.04
C GLY A 243 -8.40 -30.93 20.52
N PHE A 244 -9.09 -31.80 19.78
CA PHE A 244 -9.19 -31.71 18.32
C PHE A 244 -10.34 -30.77 17.90
N VAL A 245 -10.52 -30.58 16.59
CA VAL A 245 -11.58 -29.69 16.05
C VAL A 245 -12.97 -30.08 16.57
N GLU A 246 -13.25 -31.36 16.79
CA GLU A 246 -14.51 -31.84 17.34
C GLU A 246 -14.77 -31.35 18.77
N ASP A 247 -13.72 -31.21 19.59
CA ASP A 247 -13.82 -30.70 20.96
C ASP A 247 -14.11 -29.20 20.97
N THR A 248 -13.45 -28.44 20.09
CA THR A 248 -13.74 -27.01 19.87
C THR A 248 -15.16 -26.79 19.36
N LEU A 249 -15.61 -27.58 18.37
CA LEU A 249 -16.99 -27.53 17.87
C LEU A 249 -18.00 -27.88 18.97
N ALA A 250 -17.69 -28.85 19.84
CA ALA A 250 -18.51 -29.16 21.01
C ALA A 250 -18.55 -28.01 22.02
N ALA A 251 -17.43 -27.30 22.24
CA ALA A 251 -17.36 -26.14 23.11
C ALA A 251 -18.20 -24.95 22.61
N PHE A 252 -18.44 -24.85 21.29
CA PHE A 252 -19.36 -23.85 20.75
C PHE A 252 -20.78 -24.04 21.28
N LYS A 253 -21.20 -25.29 21.58
CA LYS A 253 -22.55 -25.65 22.05
C LYS A 253 -23.65 -25.13 21.12
N GLY A 254 -23.38 -25.08 19.82
CA GLY A 254 -24.30 -24.59 18.79
C GLY A 254 -24.52 -23.07 18.77
N ARG A 255 -23.77 -22.29 19.56
CA ARG A 255 -23.84 -20.81 19.56
C ARG A 255 -23.16 -20.23 18.33
N THR A 256 -23.60 -19.06 17.90
CA THR A 256 -23.07 -18.35 16.73
C THR A 256 -21.60 -17.99 16.94
N ILE A 257 -20.76 -18.25 15.93
CA ILE A 257 -19.34 -17.88 15.97
C ILE A 257 -18.79 -17.62 14.56
N HIS A 258 -17.92 -16.62 14.44
CA HIS A 258 -17.18 -16.33 13.21
C HIS A 258 -15.82 -17.04 13.22
N THR A 259 -15.64 -18.07 12.41
CA THR A 259 -14.33 -18.70 12.22
C THR A 259 -13.49 -17.92 11.21
N TYR A 260 -12.39 -17.33 11.69
CA TYR A 260 -11.40 -16.72 10.80
C TYR A 260 -10.60 -17.78 10.05
N HIS A 261 -10.06 -17.38 8.89
CA HIS A 261 -9.20 -18.18 7.99
C HIS A 261 -9.49 -19.67 8.07
N THR A 262 -10.76 -20.04 7.82
CA THR A 262 -11.32 -21.35 8.18
C THR A 262 -10.65 -22.50 7.44
N GLU A 263 -9.95 -22.24 6.34
CA GLU A 263 -9.10 -23.22 5.66
C GLU A 263 -7.92 -23.70 6.52
N GLY A 264 -7.37 -22.81 7.34
CA GLY A 264 -6.43 -23.13 8.40
C GLY A 264 -4.96 -22.76 8.15
N ALA A 265 -4.55 -22.27 6.98
CA ALA A 265 -3.19 -21.76 6.77
C ALA A 265 -2.89 -20.55 7.67
N GLY A 266 -3.84 -19.61 7.75
CA GLY A 266 -3.80 -18.49 8.71
C GLY A 266 -3.90 -18.92 10.18
N GLY A 267 -4.32 -20.16 10.44
CA GLY A 267 -4.30 -20.82 11.75
C GLY A 267 -5.59 -21.51 12.15
N GLY A 268 -5.47 -22.51 13.01
CA GLY A 268 -6.54 -23.37 13.46
C GLY A 268 -6.20 -24.86 13.39
N HIS A 269 -6.98 -25.69 14.09
CA HIS A 269 -6.79 -27.14 14.23
C HIS A 269 -6.20 -27.80 12.98
N ALA A 270 -4.96 -28.29 13.10
CA ALA A 270 -4.28 -28.97 12.00
C ALA A 270 -4.69 -30.45 11.97
N PRO A 271 -5.09 -31.00 10.80
CA PRO A 271 -5.19 -30.36 9.49
C PRO A 271 -6.62 -29.93 9.08
N ASP A 272 -7.61 -30.04 9.97
CA ASP A 272 -9.02 -30.21 9.60
C ASP A 272 -10.00 -29.15 10.14
N ILE A 273 -9.51 -27.98 10.57
CA ILE A 273 -10.35 -26.82 10.92
C ILE A 273 -11.36 -26.44 9.81
N ILE A 274 -11.05 -26.71 8.55
CA ILE A 274 -11.94 -26.50 7.39
C ILE A 274 -13.31 -27.18 7.54
N LYS A 275 -13.42 -28.24 8.35
CA LYS A 275 -14.70 -28.89 8.69
C LYS A 275 -15.72 -27.91 9.28
N ALA A 276 -15.28 -26.85 9.95
CA ALA A 276 -16.15 -25.88 10.60
C ALA A 276 -17.11 -25.18 9.63
N CYS A 277 -16.77 -25.06 8.34
CA CYS A 277 -17.70 -24.49 7.34
C CYS A 277 -18.96 -25.33 7.10
N GLY A 278 -18.99 -26.59 7.58
CA GLY A 278 -20.16 -27.46 7.55
C GLY A 278 -21.12 -27.29 8.73
N SER A 279 -20.77 -26.48 9.73
CA SER A 279 -21.58 -26.26 10.93
C SER A 279 -22.55 -25.09 10.74
N ALA A 280 -23.83 -25.30 11.07
CA ALA A 280 -24.89 -24.31 10.82
C ALA A 280 -24.76 -23.01 11.64
N ASN A 281 -24.09 -23.06 12.79
CA ASN A 281 -23.85 -21.93 13.69
C ASN A 281 -22.53 -21.20 13.40
N VAL A 282 -21.76 -21.66 12.41
CA VAL A 282 -20.46 -21.07 12.05
C VAL A 282 -20.63 -20.13 10.87
N LEU A 283 -20.01 -18.95 10.96
CA LEU A 283 -19.91 -17.97 9.90
C LEU A 283 -18.47 -17.96 9.35
N PRO A 284 -18.15 -18.77 8.33
CA PRO A 284 -16.76 -18.99 7.92
C PRO A 284 -16.22 -17.89 7.00
N SER A 285 -15.03 -17.40 7.31
CA SER A 285 -14.25 -16.51 6.44
C SER A 285 -12.91 -17.09 6.03
N SER A 286 -12.40 -16.60 4.91
CA SER A 286 -11.00 -16.76 4.49
C SER A 286 -10.23 -15.47 4.66
N THR A 287 -8.92 -15.61 4.83
CA THR A 287 -7.96 -14.52 4.65
C THR A 287 -7.34 -14.58 3.26
N ASN A 288 -6.76 -13.48 2.80
CA ASN A 288 -6.56 -13.31 1.37
C ASN A 288 -5.27 -13.87 0.74
N PRO A 289 -4.17 -14.22 1.44
CA PRO A 289 -2.98 -14.70 0.75
C PRO A 289 -3.15 -16.07 0.09
N THR A 290 -4.01 -16.94 0.62
CA THR A 290 -4.31 -18.22 -0.02
C THR A 290 -5.19 -18.07 -1.27
N ARG A 291 -5.70 -16.85 -1.55
CA ARG A 291 -6.76 -16.60 -2.52
C ARG A 291 -6.24 -16.04 -3.85
N PRO A 292 -6.62 -16.62 -4.99
CA PRO A 292 -6.88 -18.05 -5.14
C PRO A 292 -5.60 -18.87 -4.94
N TYR A 293 -5.73 -20.19 -4.93
CA TYR A 293 -4.57 -21.07 -4.97
C TYR A 293 -3.78 -20.88 -6.28
N THR A 294 -2.49 -20.51 -6.17
CA THR A 294 -1.56 -20.32 -7.29
C THR A 294 -0.29 -21.13 -7.12
N VAL A 295 0.58 -21.13 -8.13
CA VAL A 295 1.85 -21.88 -8.12
C VAL A 295 2.81 -21.46 -7.01
N ASN A 296 2.79 -20.19 -6.59
CA ASN A 296 3.68 -19.67 -5.55
C ASN A 296 3.05 -19.69 -4.15
N THR A 297 1.78 -20.05 -4.03
CA THR A 297 1.03 -19.93 -2.76
C THR A 297 1.68 -20.75 -1.65
N ILE A 298 2.12 -21.99 -1.93
CA ILE A 298 2.70 -22.86 -0.89
C ILE A 298 4.04 -22.31 -0.40
N ASP A 299 4.96 -22.02 -1.33
CA ASP A 299 6.31 -21.56 -1.00
C ASP A 299 6.26 -20.22 -0.23
N GLU A 300 5.40 -19.28 -0.67
CA GLU A 300 5.21 -18.00 0.00
C GLU A 300 4.68 -18.16 1.43
N HIS A 301 3.75 -19.08 1.67
CA HIS A 301 3.12 -19.24 2.98
C HIS A 301 4.01 -19.95 3.99
N LEU A 302 4.86 -20.87 3.54
CA LEU A 302 5.77 -21.57 4.43
C LEU A 302 6.78 -20.59 5.04
N ASP A 303 7.40 -19.74 4.20
CA ASP A 303 8.32 -18.70 4.66
C ASP A 303 7.60 -17.64 5.51
N MET A 304 6.40 -17.21 5.10
CA MET A 304 5.61 -16.22 5.86
C MET A 304 5.26 -16.75 7.26
N LEU A 305 4.82 -18.00 7.38
CA LEU A 305 4.46 -18.62 8.65
C LEU A 305 5.69 -18.77 9.56
N MET A 306 6.84 -19.17 8.99
CA MET A 306 8.11 -19.25 9.72
C MET A 306 8.49 -17.90 10.35
N VAL A 307 8.34 -16.81 9.60
CA VAL A 307 8.61 -15.44 10.08
C VAL A 307 7.59 -14.98 11.13
N CYS A 308 6.29 -15.12 10.85
CA CYS A 308 5.22 -14.65 11.74
C CYS A 308 5.25 -15.32 13.12
N HIS A 309 5.61 -16.61 13.18
CA HIS A 309 5.67 -17.38 14.42
C HIS A 309 7.08 -17.50 15.02
N HIS A 310 8.07 -16.78 14.49
CA HIS A 310 9.47 -16.79 14.97
C HIS A 310 10.07 -18.21 15.03
N LEU A 311 9.72 -19.04 14.05
CA LEU A 311 10.14 -20.43 13.98
C LEU A 311 11.51 -20.55 13.28
N ASP A 312 12.27 -21.57 13.64
CA ASP A 312 13.62 -21.79 13.11
C ASP A 312 13.62 -22.97 12.11
N PRO A 313 14.02 -22.76 10.83
CA PRO A 313 14.07 -23.84 9.85
C PRO A 313 15.11 -24.92 10.16
N SER A 314 16.00 -24.69 11.13
CA SER A 314 16.94 -25.70 11.62
C SER A 314 16.34 -26.63 12.70
N ILE A 315 15.16 -26.30 13.24
CA ILE A 315 14.45 -27.11 14.23
C ILE A 315 13.41 -28.00 13.52
N PRO A 316 13.56 -29.34 13.53
CA PRO A 316 12.64 -30.23 12.82
C PRO A 316 11.17 -30.11 13.26
N GLU A 317 10.93 -29.84 14.54
CA GLU A 317 9.60 -29.67 15.10
C GLU A 317 8.91 -28.40 14.57
N ASP A 318 9.66 -27.31 14.38
CA ASP A 318 9.18 -26.05 13.83
C ASP A 318 8.81 -26.19 12.35
N VAL A 319 9.64 -26.91 11.58
CA VAL A 319 9.33 -27.26 10.18
C VAL A 319 8.11 -28.16 10.10
N ALA A 320 8.02 -29.19 10.96
CA ALA A 320 6.87 -30.09 11.00
C ALA A 320 5.57 -29.34 11.36
N PHE A 321 5.62 -28.37 12.28
CA PHE A 321 4.49 -27.50 12.59
C PHE A 321 4.07 -26.67 11.36
N ALA A 322 5.02 -26.03 10.68
CA ALA A 322 4.74 -25.24 9.47
C ALA A 322 4.15 -26.09 8.34
N GLU A 323 4.73 -27.27 8.06
CA GLU A 323 4.23 -28.22 7.07
C GLU A 323 2.84 -28.77 7.42
N SER A 324 2.54 -28.93 8.72
CA SER A 324 1.21 -29.35 9.16
C SER A 324 0.14 -28.30 8.90
N ARG A 325 0.52 -27.01 8.88
CA ARG A 325 -0.37 -25.84 8.74
C ARG A 325 -0.55 -25.39 7.29
N ILE A 326 0.52 -25.38 6.50
CA ILE A 326 0.48 -24.97 5.08
C ILE A 326 0.21 -26.18 4.18
N ARG A 327 -1.05 -26.33 3.79
CA ARG A 327 -1.54 -27.54 3.10
C ARG A 327 -2.11 -27.22 1.74
N ARG A 328 -1.56 -27.82 0.69
CA ARG A 328 -2.04 -27.66 -0.69
C ARG A 328 -3.51 -28.08 -0.84
N GLU A 329 -3.88 -29.16 -0.19
CA GLU A 329 -5.18 -29.81 -0.32
C GLU A 329 -6.31 -28.92 0.18
N THR A 330 -6.14 -28.32 1.38
CA THR A 330 -7.16 -27.46 1.98
C THR A 330 -7.20 -26.09 1.30
N ILE A 331 -6.05 -25.51 0.91
CA ILE A 331 -5.98 -24.27 0.12
C ILE A 331 -6.71 -24.43 -1.24
N ALA A 332 -6.54 -25.58 -1.91
CA ALA A 332 -7.24 -25.88 -3.16
C ALA A 332 -8.74 -26.12 -2.93
N ALA A 333 -9.13 -26.78 -1.84
CA ALA A 333 -10.53 -27.00 -1.49
C ALA A 333 -11.26 -25.68 -1.15
N GLU A 334 -10.58 -24.75 -0.50
CA GLU A 334 -11.08 -23.42 -0.12
C GLU A 334 -11.59 -22.63 -1.34
N ASP A 335 -10.89 -22.69 -2.48
CA ASP A 335 -11.36 -22.07 -3.74
C ASP A 335 -12.74 -22.59 -4.15
N ILE A 336 -12.91 -23.91 -4.09
CA ILE A 336 -14.15 -24.58 -4.51
C ILE A 336 -15.26 -24.31 -3.49
N LEU A 337 -14.96 -24.32 -2.20
CA LEU A 337 -15.92 -24.04 -1.14
C LEU A 337 -16.42 -22.58 -1.20
N HIS A 338 -15.56 -21.65 -1.61
CA HIS A 338 -16.00 -20.29 -1.94
C HIS A 338 -16.99 -20.26 -3.09
N ASP A 339 -16.70 -20.97 -4.18
CA ASP A 339 -17.54 -21.01 -5.38
C ASP A 339 -18.88 -21.70 -5.11
N LEU A 340 -18.90 -22.70 -4.22
CA LEU A 340 -20.11 -23.37 -3.74
C LEU A 340 -20.91 -22.55 -2.72
N GLY A 341 -20.32 -21.50 -2.16
CA GLY A 341 -20.96 -20.67 -1.12
C GLY A 341 -20.88 -21.25 0.30
N ALA A 342 -20.08 -22.29 0.53
CA ALA A 342 -19.83 -22.85 1.86
C ALA A 342 -18.91 -21.96 2.71
N PHE A 343 -18.01 -21.22 2.07
CA PHE A 343 -17.31 -20.10 2.72
C PHE A 343 -18.05 -18.80 2.41
N SER A 344 -18.33 -18.02 3.45
CA SER A 344 -19.28 -16.91 3.37
C SER A 344 -18.60 -15.55 3.28
N MET A 345 -17.35 -15.42 3.71
CA MET A 345 -16.65 -14.12 3.80
C MET A 345 -15.20 -14.20 3.33
N ILE A 346 -14.65 -13.07 2.86
CA ILE A 346 -13.23 -12.90 2.55
C ILE A 346 -12.77 -11.62 3.27
N ALA A 347 -11.67 -11.73 4.01
CA ALA A 347 -11.05 -10.67 4.79
C ALA A 347 -9.53 -10.61 4.50
N SER A 348 -8.81 -9.64 5.06
CA SER A 348 -7.36 -9.53 4.81
C SER A 348 -6.51 -10.44 5.69
N ASP A 349 -6.54 -10.24 7.01
CA ASP A 349 -5.47 -10.56 7.99
C ASP A 349 -4.32 -9.55 7.98
N SER A 350 -4.66 -8.26 7.95
CA SER A 350 -3.76 -7.18 7.53
C SER A 350 -2.40 -7.14 8.25
N GLN A 351 -1.30 -7.39 7.52
CA GLN A 351 0.08 -7.48 8.03
C GLN A 351 0.35 -8.62 9.04
N ALA A 352 -0.60 -9.53 9.24
CA ALA A 352 -0.48 -10.69 10.12
C ALA A 352 -0.85 -11.98 9.36
N MET A 353 -0.16 -12.24 8.26
CA MET A 353 -0.53 -13.24 7.23
C MET A 353 -1.65 -12.79 6.28
N GLY A 354 -1.68 -11.50 5.93
CA GLY A 354 -2.71 -10.92 5.06
C GLY A 354 -2.38 -9.55 4.50
N ARG A 355 -3.10 -9.17 3.43
CA ARG A 355 -2.84 -7.94 2.66
C ARG A 355 -4.05 -7.02 2.63
N VAL A 356 -4.02 -5.90 3.35
CA VAL A 356 -5.20 -5.04 3.53
C VAL A 356 -5.82 -4.53 2.22
N GLY A 357 -4.98 -4.14 1.24
CA GLY A 357 -5.43 -3.59 -0.05
C GLY A 357 -5.91 -4.64 -1.07
N GLU A 358 -5.96 -5.93 -0.72
CA GLU A 358 -6.18 -7.02 -1.68
C GLU A 358 -7.49 -7.81 -1.46
N VAL A 359 -8.31 -7.49 -0.46
CA VAL A 359 -9.58 -8.21 -0.20
C VAL A 359 -10.49 -8.26 -1.43
N VAL A 360 -10.69 -7.11 -2.07
CA VAL A 360 -11.55 -6.98 -3.25
C VAL A 360 -10.94 -7.73 -4.44
N CYS A 361 -9.66 -7.51 -4.75
CA CYS A 361 -9.05 -8.10 -5.94
C CYS A 361 -8.95 -9.62 -5.84
N ARG A 362 -8.61 -10.16 -4.66
CA ARG A 362 -8.48 -11.60 -4.38
C ARG A 362 -9.82 -12.32 -4.45
N THR A 363 -10.91 -11.65 -4.05
CA THR A 363 -12.27 -12.14 -4.25
C THR A 363 -12.55 -12.36 -5.74
N TRP A 364 -12.27 -11.37 -6.58
CA TRP A 364 -12.54 -11.45 -8.01
C TRP A 364 -11.61 -12.38 -8.77
N GLN A 365 -10.34 -12.49 -8.37
CA GLN A 365 -9.40 -13.48 -8.88
C GLN A 365 -9.87 -14.91 -8.58
N THR A 366 -10.43 -15.14 -7.39
CA THR A 366 -11.00 -16.45 -7.02
C THR A 366 -12.22 -16.79 -7.88
N ALA A 367 -13.17 -15.87 -8.03
CA ALA A 367 -14.32 -16.05 -8.92
C ALA A 367 -13.90 -16.29 -10.37
N HIS A 368 -12.88 -15.55 -10.85
CA HIS A 368 -12.32 -15.72 -12.19
C HIS A 368 -11.72 -17.12 -12.38
N LYS A 369 -10.86 -17.57 -11.46
CA LYS A 369 -10.25 -18.90 -11.51
C LYS A 369 -11.31 -19.99 -11.52
N MET A 370 -12.31 -19.88 -10.64
CA MET A 370 -13.39 -20.86 -10.52
C MET A 370 -14.25 -20.92 -11.77
N LYS A 371 -14.56 -19.77 -12.40
CA LYS A 371 -15.18 -19.76 -13.73
C LYS A 371 -14.33 -20.49 -14.78
N THR A 372 -13.04 -20.18 -14.83
CA THR A 372 -12.13 -20.74 -15.84
C THR A 372 -11.99 -22.26 -15.71
N GLN A 373 -11.95 -22.77 -14.48
CA GLN A 373 -11.74 -24.20 -14.22
C GLN A 373 -13.03 -25.02 -14.14
N ARG A 374 -14.12 -24.44 -13.64
CA ARG A 374 -15.38 -25.16 -13.36
C ARG A 374 -16.52 -24.79 -14.31
N GLY A 375 -16.33 -23.77 -15.15
CA GLY A 375 -17.39 -23.21 -16.00
C GLY A 375 -18.37 -22.34 -15.22
N PRO A 376 -19.51 -21.96 -15.85
CA PRO A 376 -20.60 -21.23 -15.19
C PRO A 376 -21.17 -22.01 -13.99
N LEU A 377 -21.70 -21.30 -12.99
CA LEU A 377 -22.48 -21.96 -11.95
C LEU A 377 -23.79 -22.52 -12.54
N PRO A 378 -24.40 -23.56 -11.93
CA PRO A 378 -25.72 -24.04 -12.35
C PRO A 378 -26.81 -22.95 -12.37
N GLU A 379 -26.69 -21.96 -11.50
CA GLU A 379 -27.60 -20.82 -11.37
C GLU A 379 -27.25 -19.66 -12.34
N ASP A 380 -26.08 -19.70 -12.98
CA ASP A 380 -25.70 -18.69 -13.97
C ASP A 380 -26.43 -18.93 -15.30
N SER A 381 -26.65 -17.85 -16.05
CA SER A 381 -27.19 -17.96 -17.40
C SER A 381 -26.10 -18.37 -18.40
N SER A 382 -26.49 -18.80 -19.58
CA SER A 382 -25.53 -19.06 -20.68
C SER A 382 -24.83 -17.79 -21.20
N ARG A 383 -25.30 -16.60 -20.80
CA ARG A 383 -24.85 -15.31 -21.33
C ARG A 383 -23.96 -14.52 -20.37
N ALA A 384 -24.09 -14.74 -19.06
CA ALA A 384 -23.51 -13.93 -18.00
C ALA A 384 -23.42 -14.69 -16.66
N ASP A 385 -22.51 -14.24 -15.81
CA ASP A 385 -22.10 -14.83 -14.54
C ASP A 385 -22.73 -14.12 -13.32
N ASN A 386 -23.93 -13.55 -13.49
CA ASN A 386 -24.56 -12.70 -12.48
C ASN A 386 -24.71 -13.40 -11.12
N HIS A 387 -25.04 -14.70 -11.09
CA HIS A 387 -25.22 -15.41 -9.83
C HIS A 387 -23.88 -15.58 -9.12
N ARG A 388 -22.82 -15.96 -9.86
CA ARG A 388 -21.46 -15.99 -9.30
C ARG A 388 -21.04 -14.62 -8.80
N VAL A 389 -21.27 -13.55 -9.57
CA VAL A 389 -20.88 -12.18 -9.16
C VAL A 389 -21.60 -11.74 -7.89
N LYS A 390 -22.92 -11.98 -7.77
CA LYS A 390 -23.70 -11.72 -6.55
C LYS A 390 -23.19 -12.52 -5.35
N ARG A 391 -22.87 -13.81 -5.56
CA ARG A 391 -22.30 -14.68 -4.51
C ARG A 391 -20.96 -14.16 -4.01
N TYR A 392 -20.09 -13.67 -4.89
CA TYR A 392 -18.76 -13.21 -4.51
C TYR A 392 -18.73 -11.79 -3.94
N ILE A 393 -19.52 -10.85 -4.47
CA ILE A 393 -19.58 -9.50 -3.89
C ILE A 393 -20.11 -9.52 -2.45
N ALA A 394 -21.05 -10.42 -2.14
CA ALA A 394 -21.57 -10.58 -0.80
C ALA A 394 -20.49 -10.92 0.24
N LYS A 395 -19.39 -11.58 -0.18
CA LYS A 395 -18.32 -12.07 0.71
C LYS A 395 -17.51 -10.96 1.37
N TYR A 396 -17.44 -9.77 0.77
CA TYR A 396 -16.74 -8.62 1.35
C TYR A 396 -17.66 -7.41 1.55
N THR A 397 -18.99 -7.58 1.46
CA THR A 397 -19.96 -6.49 1.66
C THR A 397 -20.99 -6.89 2.72
N ILE A 398 -22.07 -7.55 2.32
CA ILE A 398 -23.21 -7.80 3.22
C ILE A 398 -22.92 -8.90 4.24
N ASN A 399 -22.15 -9.93 3.90
CA ASN A 399 -21.90 -11.05 4.82
C ASN A 399 -21.05 -10.63 6.03
N PRO A 400 -19.93 -9.88 5.87
CA PRO A 400 -19.22 -9.32 7.00
C PRO A 400 -20.10 -8.39 7.86
N ALA A 401 -20.95 -7.58 7.22
CA ALA A 401 -21.86 -6.69 7.93
C ALA A 401 -22.87 -7.46 8.80
N LEU A 402 -23.44 -8.55 8.26
CA LEU A 402 -24.38 -9.42 8.96
C LEU A 402 -23.68 -10.15 10.11
N ALA A 403 -22.49 -10.70 9.85
CA ALA A 403 -21.73 -11.43 10.85
C ALA A 403 -21.37 -10.56 12.06
N HIS A 404 -21.12 -9.27 11.86
CA HIS A 404 -20.74 -8.35 12.93
C HIS A 404 -21.87 -7.39 13.37
N GLY A 405 -23.13 -7.68 13.02
CA GLY A 405 -24.29 -6.93 13.54
C GLY A 405 -24.48 -5.51 12.99
N ILE A 406 -23.73 -5.11 11.95
CA ILE A 406 -23.73 -3.74 11.40
C ILE A 406 -24.46 -3.61 10.04
N ALA A 407 -25.13 -4.68 9.59
CA ALA A 407 -25.84 -4.71 8.31
C ALA A 407 -27.01 -3.73 8.19
N HIS A 408 -27.46 -3.12 9.29
CA HIS A 408 -28.45 -2.06 9.29
C HIS A 408 -27.86 -0.70 8.84
N GLU A 409 -26.55 -0.50 9.02
CA GLU A 409 -25.86 0.73 8.62
C GLU A 409 -25.15 0.62 7.26
N VAL A 410 -24.46 -0.50 7.01
CA VAL A 410 -23.53 -0.65 5.87
C VAL A 410 -23.66 -2.01 5.17
N GLY A 411 -22.81 -2.26 4.17
CA GLY A 411 -22.64 -3.58 3.54
C GLY A 411 -23.52 -3.85 2.32
N SER A 412 -24.38 -2.93 1.91
CA SER A 412 -25.09 -3.02 0.62
C SER A 412 -25.59 -1.65 0.15
N ILE A 413 -25.91 -1.53 -1.13
CA ILE A 413 -26.57 -0.36 -1.71
C ILE A 413 -28.07 -0.54 -1.48
N ALA A 414 -28.55 -0.04 -0.34
CA ALA A 414 -29.96 -0.11 0.05
C ALA A 414 -30.41 1.19 0.72
N VAL A 415 -31.67 1.56 0.53
CA VAL A 415 -32.27 2.77 1.12
C VAL A 415 -32.12 2.76 2.64
N GLY A 416 -31.76 3.91 3.21
CA GLY A 416 -31.56 4.11 4.65
C GLY A 416 -30.14 3.84 5.14
N LYS A 417 -29.34 3.04 4.42
CA LYS A 417 -27.94 2.77 4.77
C LYS A 417 -27.05 4.00 4.56
N LEU A 418 -25.92 4.03 5.25
CA LEU A 418 -24.87 5.02 5.03
C LEU A 418 -24.42 4.96 3.56
N ALA A 419 -24.24 6.12 2.93
CA ALA A 419 -23.83 6.21 1.53
C ALA A 419 -22.31 6.00 1.37
N ASP A 420 -21.88 4.79 1.76
CA ASP A 420 -20.54 4.27 1.56
C ASP A 420 -20.48 3.50 0.25
N LEU A 421 -19.97 4.18 -0.78
CA LEU A 421 -20.13 3.78 -2.17
C LEU A 421 -18.81 3.87 -2.91
N VAL A 422 -18.57 2.94 -3.82
CA VAL A 422 -17.36 2.89 -4.63
C VAL A 422 -17.71 2.83 -6.10
N LEU A 423 -17.17 3.78 -6.86
CA LEU A 423 -17.28 3.83 -8.31
C LEU A 423 -16.08 3.16 -8.95
N TRP A 424 -16.33 2.46 -10.03
CA TRP A 424 -15.34 1.71 -10.78
C TRP A 424 -15.50 1.97 -12.27
N LYS A 425 -14.39 2.28 -12.94
CA LYS A 425 -14.33 2.06 -14.38
C LYS A 425 -14.36 0.54 -14.63
N PRO A 426 -15.19 0.01 -15.55
CA PRO A 426 -15.25 -1.44 -15.80
C PRO A 426 -13.88 -2.09 -16.06
N ALA A 427 -12.98 -1.40 -16.77
CA ALA A 427 -11.62 -1.86 -17.05
C ALA A 427 -10.71 -2.00 -15.81
N PHE A 428 -11.04 -1.33 -14.70
CA PHE A 428 -10.30 -1.36 -13.44
C PHE A 428 -11.12 -1.95 -12.28
N PHE A 429 -12.27 -2.56 -12.60
CA PHE A 429 -13.16 -3.11 -11.59
C PHE A 429 -12.43 -4.13 -10.72
N GLY A 430 -12.59 -4.00 -9.40
CA GLY A 430 -12.00 -4.89 -8.42
C GLY A 430 -10.50 -4.71 -8.19
N THR A 431 -9.86 -3.71 -8.82
CA THR A 431 -8.43 -3.42 -8.62
C THR A 431 -8.18 -1.97 -8.22
N LYS A 432 -8.67 -1.00 -9.00
CA LYS A 432 -8.43 0.42 -8.77
C LYS A 432 -9.72 1.23 -8.96
N PRO A 433 -10.43 1.61 -7.88
CA PRO A 433 -11.64 2.43 -7.96
C PRO A 433 -11.39 3.83 -8.55
N SER A 434 -12.43 4.42 -9.14
CA SER A 434 -12.42 5.79 -9.65
C SER A 434 -12.87 6.82 -8.62
N LEU A 435 -13.66 6.43 -7.62
CA LEU A 435 -14.13 7.30 -6.55
C LEU A 435 -14.52 6.46 -5.34
N ILE A 436 -14.15 6.92 -4.15
CA ILE A 436 -14.56 6.34 -2.88
C ILE A 436 -15.35 7.39 -2.09
N ILE A 437 -16.60 7.07 -1.79
CA ILE A 437 -17.55 7.94 -1.10
C ILE A 437 -17.76 7.38 0.30
N LYS A 438 -17.66 8.23 1.32
CA LYS A 438 -17.99 7.94 2.71
C LYS A 438 -19.09 8.86 3.20
N GLY A 439 -20.15 8.29 3.76
CA GLY A 439 -21.27 9.08 4.27
C GLY A 439 -21.79 10.11 3.26
N GLY A 440 -21.82 9.76 1.98
CA GLY A 440 -22.28 10.66 0.91
C GLY A 440 -21.28 11.69 0.40
N PHE A 441 -20.06 11.76 0.95
CA PHE A 441 -19.02 12.70 0.51
C PHE A 441 -17.77 11.98 -0.01
N ILE A 442 -17.08 12.58 -0.98
CA ILE A 442 -15.91 11.94 -1.61
C ILE A 442 -14.74 11.95 -0.62
N SER A 443 -14.28 10.77 -0.22
CA SER A 443 -13.20 10.58 0.75
C SER A 443 -11.85 10.33 0.08
N ALA A 444 -11.82 9.62 -1.05
CA ALA A 444 -10.60 9.42 -1.83
C ALA A 444 -10.89 9.22 -3.33
N ALA A 445 -9.92 9.59 -4.17
CA ALA A 445 -10.01 9.44 -5.63
C ALA A 445 -8.62 9.43 -6.30
N PRO A 446 -8.45 8.82 -7.49
CA PRO A 446 -7.33 9.10 -8.36
C PRO A 446 -7.37 10.56 -8.82
N MET A 447 -6.30 11.31 -8.53
CA MET A 447 -6.22 12.73 -8.80
C MET A 447 -4.86 13.08 -9.40
N GLY A 448 -4.89 13.85 -10.49
CA GLY A 448 -3.72 14.34 -11.21
C GLY A 448 -2.88 15.37 -10.45
N ASP A 449 -2.08 16.13 -11.19
CA ASP A 449 -1.36 17.29 -10.65
C ASP A 449 -2.37 18.35 -10.14
N PRO A 450 -2.33 18.71 -8.83
CA PRO A 450 -3.20 19.73 -8.27
C PRO A 450 -3.02 21.13 -8.89
N ASN A 451 -1.88 21.41 -9.53
CA ASN A 451 -1.61 22.69 -10.21
C ASN A 451 -2.00 22.68 -11.71
N ALA A 452 -2.46 21.55 -12.24
CA ALA A 452 -2.84 21.47 -13.64
C ALA A 452 -4.15 22.19 -13.94
N SER A 453 -4.38 22.52 -15.22
CA SER A 453 -5.59 23.24 -15.66
C SER A 453 -6.89 22.41 -15.52
N ILE A 454 -6.78 21.10 -15.34
CA ILE A 454 -7.86 20.12 -15.19
C ILE A 454 -7.34 18.95 -14.31
N PRO A 455 -8.18 18.09 -13.73
CA PRO A 455 -7.75 17.09 -12.72
C PRO A 455 -7.13 15.79 -13.28
N THR A 456 -7.08 15.62 -14.60
CA THR A 456 -6.63 14.38 -15.27
C THR A 456 -5.17 14.31 -15.75
N PRO A 457 -4.40 15.42 -15.88
CA PRO A 457 -2.98 15.39 -16.21
C PRO A 457 -2.16 14.65 -15.15
N GLN A 458 -1.10 14.01 -15.62
CA GLN A 458 -0.21 13.20 -14.79
C GLN A 458 0.61 14.07 -13.80
N PRO A 459 1.06 13.50 -12.67
CA PRO A 459 0.83 12.12 -12.23
C PRO A 459 -0.54 11.93 -11.56
N VAL A 460 -1.29 10.92 -12.02
CA VAL A 460 -2.55 10.49 -11.40
C VAL A 460 -2.25 9.41 -10.36
N MET A 461 -2.55 9.71 -9.11
CA MET A 461 -2.38 8.81 -7.96
C MET A 461 -3.58 8.95 -7.02
N TYR A 462 -3.80 7.97 -6.14
CA TYR A 462 -4.82 8.14 -5.11
C TYR A 462 -4.44 9.26 -4.16
N ARG A 463 -5.42 10.10 -3.83
CA ARG A 463 -5.29 11.15 -2.84
C ARG A 463 -6.53 11.16 -1.97
N GLN A 464 -6.34 11.46 -0.69
CA GLN A 464 -7.44 11.81 0.19
C GLN A 464 -8.12 13.09 -0.33
N MET A 465 -9.44 13.11 -0.24
CA MET A 465 -10.31 14.21 -0.67
C MET A 465 -10.93 14.87 0.57
N PHE A 466 -11.78 15.86 0.36
CA PHE A 466 -12.39 16.62 1.47
C PHE A 466 -13.20 15.77 2.45
N GLY A 467 -13.78 14.64 2.03
CA GLY A 467 -14.49 13.72 2.93
C GLY A 467 -13.59 12.96 3.90
N ALA A 468 -12.27 13.04 3.74
CA ALA A 468 -11.30 12.56 4.71
C ALA A 468 -10.79 13.66 5.65
N LEU A 469 -11.17 14.91 5.42
CA LEU A 469 -10.76 16.07 6.21
C LEU A 469 -11.91 16.48 7.13
N GLY A 470 -11.84 16.11 8.40
CA GLY A 470 -12.80 16.51 9.42
C GLY A 470 -12.21 16.37 10.82
N ALA A 471 -12.44 17.39 11.65
CA ALA A 471 -12.37 17.30 13.10
C ALA A 471 -13.80 17.46 13.63
N PRO A 472 -14.15 16.88 14.78
CA PRO A 472 -15.48 17.09 15.38
C PRO A 472 -15.77 18.58 15.54
N ASP A 473 -17.01 19.00 15.28
CA ASP A 473 -17.42 20.37 15.53
C ASP A 473 -17.53 20.57 17.04
N ILE A 474 -16.52 21.22 17.63
CA ILE A 474 -16.48 21.50 19.06
C ILE A 474 -17.16 22.84 19.31
N GLU A 475 -18.37 22.78 19.84
CA GLU A 475 -19.08 23.95 20.36
C GLU A 475 -18.85 24.04 21.88
N VAL A 476 -18.56 25.25 22.36
CA VAL A 476 -18.55 25.54 23.81
C VAL A 476 -19.58 26.62 24.05
N ASP A 477 -20.61 26.31 24.83
CA ASP A 477 -21.59 27.31 25.25
C ASP A 477 -20.86 28.37 26.11
N PRO A 478 -20.83 29.66 25.72
CA PRO A 478 -20.05 30.67 26.41
C PRO A 478 -20.64 31.09 27.76
N GLN A 479 -21.86 30.65 28.11
CA GLN A 479 -22.53 30.95 29.37
C GLN A 479 -22.53 29.76 30.33
N THR A 480 -22.76 28.55 29.82
CA THR A 480 -22.83 27.32 30.63
C THR A 480 -21.52 26.52 30.65
N TYR A 481 -20.61 26.82 29.72
CA TYR A 481 -19.36 26.07 29.48
C TYR A 481 -19.58 24.59 29.13
N GLU A 482 -20.80 24.22 28.74
CA GLU A 482 -21.06 22.92 28.13
C GLU A 482 -20.24 22.78 26.86
N VAL A 483 -19.39 21.76 26.82
CA VAL A 483 -18.66 21.39 25.61
C VAL A 483 -19.50 20.36 24.87
N ARG A 484 -19.74 20.59 23.58
CA ARG A 484 -20.41 19.65 22.69
C ARG A 484 -19.49 19.28 21.54
N ALA A 485 -19.49 18.01 21.16
CA ALA A 485 -18.91 17.54 19.90
C ALA A 485 -20.04 17.06 19.00
N ASP A 486 -20.18 17.66 17.82
CA ASP A 486 -21.24 17.35 16.84
C ASP A 486 -22.64 17.38 17.48
N GLY A 487 -22.87 18.38 18.36
CA GLY A 487 -24.11 18.56 19.12
C GLY A 487 -24.26 17.71 20.39
N ASN A 488 -23.40 16.73 20.63
CA ASN A 488 -23.45 15.84 21.80
C ASN A 488 -22.71 16.43 23.00
N LEU A 489 -23.37 16.54 24.16
CA LEU A 489 -22.77 17.05 25.39
C LEU A 489 -21.63 16.15 25.88
N LEU A 490 -20.43 16.70 25.99
CA LEU A 490 -19.25 16.07 26.56
C LEU A 490 -19.17 16.41 28.05
N THR A 491 -19.52 15.45 28.90
CA THR A 491 -19.41 15.56 30.35
C THR A 491 -18.98 14.23 30.97
N CYS A 492 -18.30 14.26 32.10
CA CYS A 492 -17.99 13.07 32.88
C CYS A 492 -17.99 13.40 34.39
N GLU A 493 -18.32 12.40 35.21
CA GLU A 493 -18.18 12.52 36.66
C GLU A 493 -16.69 12.50 37.04
N PRO A 494 -16.26 13.30 38.03
CA PRO A 494 -14.89 13.29 38.49
C PRO A 494 -14.52 11.91 39.07
N ALA A 495 -13.41 11.34 38.59
CA ALA A 495 -12.91 10.06 39.11
C ALA A 495 -12.58 10.17 40.61
N THR A 496 -13.01 9.19 41.40
CA THR A 496 -12.84 9.16 42.87
C THR A 496 -11.47 8.62 43.30
N GLU A 497 -10.77 7.90 42.42
CA GLU A 497 -9.40 7.43 42.60
C GLU A 497 -8.63 7.48 41.26
N LEU A 498 -7.32 7.74 41.31
CA LEU A 498 -6.44 7.79 40.13
C LEU A 498 -5.32 6.75 40.29
N GLY A 499 -5.20 5.84 39.33
CA GLY A 499 -4.15 4.82 39.27
C GLY A 499 -2.86 5.36 38.64
N VAL A 500 -1.80 5.45 39.46
CA VAL A 500 -0.35 5.46 39.15
C VAL A 500 0.20 6.53 38.18
N ALA A 501 0.82 7.58 38.74
CA ALA A 501 2.26 7.87 38.66
C ALA A 501 2.56 9.31 39.11
N GLY A 502 3.50 9.45 40.05
CA GLY A 502 3.94 10.74 40.59
C GLY A 502 4.93 11.49 39.68
N TYR A 503 4.94 12.81 39.89
CA TYR A 503 6.03 13.76 39.66
C TYR A 503 6.75 13.78 38.29
N ALA A 504 6.43 14.78 37.45
CA ALA A 504 7.33 15.90 37.12
C ALA A 504 6.74 16.88 36.07
N THR A 505 6.37 18.08 36.56
CA THR A 505 6.63 19.46 36.06
C THR A 505 6.89 19.68 34.55
N LEU A 506 6.03 20.36 33.78
CA LEU A 506 5.88 21.81 33.51
C LEU A 506 7.06 22.55 32.82
N GLN A 507 6.71 23.40 31.84
CA GLN A 507 7.45 24.53 31.19
C GLN A 507 8.33 24.20 29.95
N ILE A 508 8.38 24.98 28.85
CA ILE A 508 8.02 26.39 28.55
C ILE A 508 7.91 26.62 27.01
N MET A 509 7.09 27.61 26.64
CA MET A 509 6.88 28.23 25.30
C MET A 509 7.92 29.33 24.98
N CYS A 510 8.01 29.70 23.69
CA CYS A 510 8.44 31.01 23.13
C CYS A 510 9.95 31.31 22.99
N LEU A 511 10.46 31.65 21.78
CA LEU A 511 10.45 33.00 21.15
C LEU A 511 11.43 33.16 19.96
N MET A 512 10.92 33.80 18.90
CA MET A 512 11.51 34.86 18.03
C MET A 512 12.68 34.64 17.03
N VAL A 513 12.29 34.63 15.75
CA VAL A 513 12.67 35.53 14.61
C VAL A 513 13.64 36.70 14.88
N CYS A 514 14.69 36.86 14.03
CA CYS A 514 15.04 38.08 13.26
C CYS A 514 16.28 37.89 12.35
N VAL A 515 16.17 38.00 11.01
CA VAL A 515 16.42 39.18 10.11
C VAL A 515 17.82 39.22 9.45
N ASN A 516 17.81 38.90 8.14
CA ASN A 516 18.45 39.52 6.96
C ASN A 516 19.74 40.37 7.04
N SER A 517 20.62 40.09 6.05
CA SER A 517 21.13 40.96 4.94
C SER A 517 22.65 41.08 4.80
N LEU A 518 23.16 40.86 3.56
CA LEU A 518 23.97 41.78 2.72
C LEU A 518 24.70 40.99 1.60
N VAL A 519 24.31 41.16 0.32
CA VAL A 519 24.91 42.04 -0.72
C VAL A 519 26.20 41.50 -1.39
N TRP A 520 26.00 40.96 -2.60
CA TRP A 520 26.63 41.26 -3.91
C TRP A 520 28.08 41.80 -3.98
N ARG A 521 28.92 41.18 -4.84
CA ARG A 521 29.78 41.89 -5.84
C ARG A 521 30.44 40.98 -6.89
N SER A 522 30.44 41.47 -8.14
CA SER A 522 31.36 41.26 -9.30
C SER A 522 31.70 39.82 -9.74
N GLY A 523 31.53 39.36 -10.99
CA GLY A 523 31.39 40.00 -12.30
C GLY A 523 32.73 40.06 -13.05
N THR A 524 32.95 39.18 -14.05
CA THR A 524 33.55 39.53 -15.37
C THR A 524 33.61 38.36 -16.37
N LYS A 525 32.91 38.58 -17.50
CA LYS A 525 33.29 38.44 -18.93
C LYS A 525 33.89 37.13 -19.50
N MET A 526 33.09 36.57 -20.42
CA MET A 526 33.43 35.74 -21.59
C MET A 526 34.52 36.34 -22.51
N ASN A 527 35.26 35.49 -23.24
CA ASN A 527 35.26 35.46 -24.72
C ASN A 527 36.02 34.21 -25.31
N PRO A 528 36.02 33.94 -26.64
CA PRO A 528 35.64 32.65 -27.22
C PRO A 528 36.75 32.09 -28.15
N SER A 529 36.37 31.20 -29.09
CA SER A 529 37.17 30.61 -30.19
C SER A 529 37.83 29.27 -29.82
N SER A 530 37.91 28.24 -30.67
CA SER A 530 37.57 28.09 -32.09
C SER A 530 37.55 26.60 -32.45
N ARG A 531 36.73 26.27 -33.44
CA ARG A 531 36.68 25.00 -34.19
C ARG A 531 38.06 24.48 -34.60
N LYS A 532 38.25 23.14 -34.51
CA LYS A 532 38.89 22.32 -35.56
C LYS A 532 38.64 20.83 -35.29
N LEU A 533 37.82 20.21 -36.15
CA LEU A 533 37.74 18.76 -36.30
C LEU A 533 39.03 18.25 -36.95
N ALA A 534 39.59 17.16 -36.43
CA ALA A 534 40.58 16.33 -37.10
C ALA A 534 40.23 14.85 -36.89
N ARG A 535 40.50 14.05 -37.93
CA ARG A 535 40.24 12.61 -38.09
C ARG A 535 40.55 11.79 -36.83
N MET A 536 39.56 11.03 -36.35
CA MET A 536 39.75 9.96 -35.34
C MET A 536 40.11 8.65 -36.04
N ASP A 537 41.14 7.99 -35.54
CA ASP A 537 41.61 6.68 -35.99
C ASP A 537 40.60 5.57 -35.62
N ILE A 538 40.44 4.56 -36.49
CA ILE A 538 39.43 3.49 -36.31
C ILE A 538 39.60 2.70 -35.00
N ILE A 539 40.84 2.60 -34.48
CA ILE A 539 41.13 1.98 -33.18
C ILE A 539 40.58 2.84 -32.03
N THR A 540 40.78 4.17 -32.09
CA THR A 540 40.19 5.14 -31.14
C THR A 540 38.65 5.10 -31.19
N ILE A 541 38.06 4.94 -32.38
CA ILE A 541 36.60 4.81 -32.51
C ILE A 541 36.09 3.54 -31.82
N MET A 542 36.82 2.43 -31.89
CA MET A 542 36.41 1.18 -31.23
C MET A 542 36.55 1.24 -29.71
N SER A 543 37.62 1.84 -29.18
CA SER A 543 37.79 2.04 -27.72
C SER A 543 36.73 3.00 -27.17
N ASP A 544 36.43 4.09 -27.90
CA ASP A 544 35.41 5.07 -27.48
C ASP A 544 34.01 4.45 -27.45
N VAL A 545 33.68 3.63 -28.44
CA VAL A 545 32.38 2.92 -28.48
C VAL A 545 32.26 1.91 -27.34
N ARG A 546 33.36 1.24 -26.95
CA ARG A 546 33.37 0.35 -25.78
C ARG A 546 33.25 1.10 -24.47
N LEU A 547 33.84 2.28 -24.37
CA LEU A 547 33.62 3.17 -23.24
C LEU A 547 32.16 3.63 -23.17
N TRP A 548 31.54 4.01 -24.29
CA TRP A 548 30.11 4.35 -24.34
C TRP A 548 29.21 3.19 -23.89
N GLN A 549 29.60 1.96 -24.24
CA GLN A 549 28.91 0.77 -23.74
C GLN A 549 29.05 0.62 -22.22
N LEU A 550 30.23 0.86 -21.65
CA LEU A 550 30.47 0.79 -20.20
C LEU A 550 29.73 1.86 -19.40
N ILE A 551 29.57 3.06 -19.97
CA ILE A 551 28.96 4.18 -19.26
C ILE A 551 27.47 4.33 -19.56
N SER A 552 26.89 3.42 -20.35
CA SER A 552 25.47 3.48 -20.69
C SER A 552 24.62 3.32 -19.43
N SER A 553 23.63 4.20 -19.25
CA SER A 553 22.60 4.07 -18.21
C SER A 553 21.78 2.77 -18.32
N THR A 554 21.83 2.07 -19.46
CA THR A 554 21.20 0.77 -19.66
C THR A 554 22.11 -0.42 -19.32
N LEU A 555 23.33 -0.19 -18.84
CA LEU A 555 24.23 -1.28 -18.46
C LEU A 555 23.56 -2.12 -17.36
N PRO A 556 23.44 -3.45 -17.51
CA PRO A 556 22.63 -4.31 -16.64
C PRO A 556 23.34 -4.62 -15.30
N VAL A 557 23.92 -3.60 -14.66
CA VAL A 557 24.62 -3.70 -13.38
C VAL A 557 23.75 -3.24 -12.20
N GLY A 558 22.60 -2.63 -12.48
CA GLY A 558 21.65 -2.19 -11.45
C GLY A 558 22.06 -0.93 -10.70
N ALA A 559 23.00 -0.13 -11.22
CA ALA A 559 23.49 1.09 -10.56
C ALA A 559 22.36 2.10 -10.26
N TYR A 560 21.37 2.23 -11.15
CA TYR A 560 20.19 3.09 -10.98
C TYR A 560 19.28 2.77 -9.79
N ALA A 561 19.54 1.65 -9.11
CA ALA A 561 18.85 1.28 -7.90
C ALA A 561 19.46 1.92 -6.65
N TYR A 562 20.61 2.61 -6.73
CA TYR A 562 21.33 3.14 -5.57
C TYR A 562 21.40 4.67 -5.54
N SER A 563 21.23 5.27 -4.36
CA SER A 563 21.31 6.72 -4.13
C SER A 563 22.50 7.15 -3.25
N GLY A 564 23.20 6.21 -2.60
CA GLY A 564 24.38 6.49 -1.79
C GLY A 564 24.14 7.50 -0.65
N GLY A 565 22.95 7.52 -0.06
CA GLY A 565 22.55 8.45 1.02
C GLY A 565 21.88 9.75 0.55
N LEU A 566 21.74 9.97 -0.77
CA LEU A 566 21.03 11.14 -1.31
C LEU A 566 19.54 11.13 -0.91
N GLU A 567 18.88 9.97 -0.88
CA GLU A 567 17.47 9.88 -0.47
C GLU A 567 17.26 10.34 0.98
N THR A 568 18.15 9.95 1.90
CA THR A 568 18.17 10.46 3.28
C THR A 568 18.45 11.96 3.35
N ALA A 569 19.38 12.45 2.53
CA ALA A 569 19.68 13.88 2.47
C ALA A 569 18.47 14.70 1.99
N VAL A 570 17.64 14.14 1.12
CA VAL A 570 16.39 14.76 0.65
C VAL A 570 15.32 14.73 1.73
N GLU A 571 15.12 13.59 2.41
CA GLU A 571 14.15 13.48 3.51
C GLU A 571 14.45 14.47 4.64
N LEU A 572 15.73 14.63 5.00
CA LEU A 572 16.17 15.58 6.03
C LEU A 572 16.20 17.04 5.54
N GLY A 573 15.89 17.28 4.26
CA GLY A 573 15.85 18.61 3.67
C GLY A 573 17.23 19.23 3.41
N TYR A 574 18.32 18.47 3.49
CA TYR A 574 19.67 18.92 3.13
C TYR A 574 19.81 19.15 1.62
N VAL A 575 19.08 18.36 0.82
CA VAL A 575 18.97 18.52 -0.63
C VAL A 575 17.51 18.67 -1.00
N ASN A 576 17.09 19.83 -1.51
CA ASN A 576 15.67 20.10 -1.79
C ASN A 576 15.42 20.94 -3.05
N ASP A 577 16.47 21.42 -3.70
CA ASP A 577 16.39 22.22 -4.92
C ASP A 577 17.60 21.96 -5.85
N PHE A 578 17.62 22.66 -6.98
CA PHE A 578 18.69 22.54 -7.96
C PHE A 578 20.08 22.86 -7.40
N MET A 579 20.19 23.90 -6.57
CA MET A 579 21.48 24.40 -6.09
C MET A 579 22.04 23.49 -5.01
N SER A 580 21.22 23.12 -4.03
CA SER A 580 21.58 22.16 -2.99
C SER A 580 21.94 20.79 -3.57
N CYS A 581 21.24 20.34 -4.61
CA CYS A 581 21.59 19.10 -5.32
C CYS A 581 22.93 19.21 -6.03
N LYS A 582 23.20 20.33 -6.72
CA LYS A 582 24.50 20.56 -7.34
C LYS A 582 25.63 20.54 -6.31
N ASP A 583 25.47 21.26 -5.20
CA ASP A 583 26.49 21.37 -4.15
C ASP A 583 26.74 20.01 -3.50
N TRP A 584 25.69 19.21 -3.28
CA TRP A 584 25.78 17.84 -2.80
C TRP A 584 26.63 16.97 -3.74
N LEU A 585 26.29 16.93 -5.03
CA LEU A 585 27.00 16.11 -6.02
C LEU A 585 28.45 16.56 -6.22
N ALA A 586 28.70 17.87 -6.27
CA ALA A 586 30.05 18.42 -6.35
C ALA A 586 30.88 18.05 -5.10
N GLY A 587 30.28 18.11 -3.91
CA GLY A 587 30.90 17.71 -2.66
C GLY A 587 31.27 16.23 -2.65
N LEU A 588 30.35 15.34 -3.01
CA LEU A 588 30.63 13.90 -3.08
C LEU A 588 31.72 13.57 -4.10
N LEU A 589 31.67 14.22 -5.26
CA LEU A 589 32.65 14.04 -6.33
C LEU A 589 34.05 14.47 -5.90
N GLY A 590 34.15 15.66 -5.30
CA GLY A 590 35.41 16.25 -4.87
C GLY A 590 35.98 15.64 -3.59
N GLU A 591 35.14 15.21 -2.65
CA GLU A 591 35.56 14.81 -1.30
C GLU A 591 35.52 13.31 -1.05
N SER A 592 34.70 12.54 -1.78
CA SER A 592 34.70 11.07 -1.69
C SER A 592 35.33 10.45 -2.93
N PHE A 593 34.73 10.67 -4.09
CA PHE A 593 35.07 9.93 -5.31
C PHE A 593 36.52 10.20 -5.77
N ALA A 594 36.99 11.45 -5.67
CA ALA A 594 38.37 11.85 -5.99
C ALA A 594 39.44 11.28 -5.04
N PHE A 595 39.06 10.83 -3.84
CA PHE A 595 39.99 10.35 -2.80
C PHE A 595 39.87 8.85 -2.50
N ASN A 596 38.86 8.18 -3.07
CA ASN A 596 38.58 6.76 -2.83
C ASN A 596 38.52 5.98 -4.16
N ASP A 597 37.41 6.11 -4.90
CA ASP A 597 37.11 5.28 -6.08
C ASP A 597 38.03 5.54 -7.27
N LEU A 598 38.24 6.80 -7.63
CA LEU A 598 39.12 7.18 -8.75
C LEU A 598 40.60 6.83 -8.55
N PRO A 599 41.25 7.14 -7.41
CA PRO A 599 42.65 6.79 -7.23
C PRO A 599 42.82 5.27 -7.16
N MET A 600 41.86 4.55 -6.57
CA MET A 600 41.86 3.08 -6.60
C MET A 600 41.67 2.54 -8.01
N TYR A 601 40.78 3.13 -8.83
CA TYR A 601 40.64 2.78 -10.25
C TYR A 601 41.97 2.90 -10.99
N PHE A 602 42.71 3.98 -10.79
CA PHE A 602 44.02 4.17 -11.43
C PHE A 602 45.02 3.07 -11.06
N ARG A 603 45.11 2.71 -9.78
CA ARG A 603 45.97 1.59 -9.34
C ARG A 603 45.50 0.26 -9.91
N LEU A 604 44.19 0.00 -9.88
CA LEU A 604 43.60 -1.22 -10.43
C LEU A 604 43.85 -1.36 -11.93
N TYR A 605 43.76 -0.27 -12.70
CA TYR A 605 44.09 -0.24 -14.12
C TYR A 605 45.55 -0.67 -14.35
N ASP A 606 46.51 -0.04 -13.65
CA ASP A 606 47.94 -0.34 -13.79
C ASP A 606 48.25 -1.79 -13.38
N LEU A 607 47.56 -2.33 -12.36
CA LEU A 607 47.73 -3.70 -11.90
C LEU A 607 47.14 -4.72 -12.89
N TRP A 608 45.98 -4.42 -13.49
CA TRP A 608 45.40 -5.22 -14.55
C TRP A 608 46.26 -5.24 -15.81
N GLU A 609 46.84 -4.10 -16.19
CA GLU A 609 47.79 -3.99 -17.30
C GLU A 609 49.04 -4.85 -17.06
N LYS A 610 49.56 -4.84 -15.83
CA LYS A 610 50.71 -5.67 -15.39
C LYS A 610 50.36 -7.14 -15.15
N GLN A 611 49.08 -7.50 -15.20
CA GLN A 611 48.56 -8.84 -14.89
C GLN A 611 48.93 -9.35 -13.48
N ASP A 612 49.06 -8.44 -12.50
CA ASP A 612 49.36 -8.80 -11.12
C ASP A 612 48.07 -9.11 -10.34
N LEU A 613 47.55 -10.32 -10.54
CA LEU A 613 46.28 -10.76 -9.95
C LEU A 613 46.28 -10.72 -8.42
N HIS A 614 47.43 -10.96 -7.79
CA HIS A 614 47.52 -10.93 -6.33
C HIS A 614 47.36 -9.50 -5.80
N ALA A 615 48.04 -8.54 -6.42
CA ALA A 615 47.90 -7.13 -6.08
C ALA A 615 46.50 -6.60 -6.41
N VAL A 616 45.85 -7.07 -7.49
CA VAL A 616 44.45 -6.71 -7.81
C VAL A 616 43.49 -7.13 -6.70
N VAL A 617 43.64 -8.35 -6.17
CA VAL A 617 42.81 -8.83 -5.05
C VAL A 617 43.00 -7.92 -3.83
N GLN A 618 44.25 -7.65 -3.45
CA GLN A 618 44.56 -6.77 -2.32
C GLN A 618 44.03 -5.35 -2.50
N ALA A 619 44.14 -4.79 -3.71
CA ALA A 619 43.60 -3.47 -4.02
C ALA A 619 42.05 -3.46 -3.98
N THR A 620 41.40 -4.54 -4.40
CA THR A 620 39.94 -4.68 -4.33
C THR A 620 39.46 -4.76 -2.88
N GLU A 621 40.14 -5.54 -2.04
CA GLU A 621 39.86 -5.63 -0.60
C GLU A 621 40.08 -4.27 0.08
N LYS A 622 41.15 -3.55 -0.30
CA LYS A 622 41.39 -2.18 0.18
C LYS A 622 40.26 -1.23 -0.22
N LEU A 623 39.80 -1.26 -1.46
CA LEU A 623 38.68 -0.39 -1.90
C LEU A 623 37.40 -0.71 -1.13
N GLN A 624 37.08 -1.99 -0.94
CA GLN A 624 35.90 -2.41 -0.18
C GLN A 624 35.97 -2.00 1.29
N SER A 625 37.16 -1.96 1.90
CA SER A 625 37.30 -1.48 3.28
C SER A 625 37.10 0.03 3.44
N LEU A 626 37.08 0.79 2.33
CA LEU A 626 36.72 2.22 2.33
C LEU A 626 35.21 2.45 2.34
N ARG A 627 34.38 1.40 2.23
CA ARG A 627 32.92 1.51 2.30
C ARG A 627 32.51 1.56 3.78
N GLU A 628 32.14 2.76 4.23
CA GLU A 628 31.90 3.05 5.64
C GLU A 628 30.61 2.42 6.20
N THR A 629 29.69 2.02 5.33
CA THR A 629 28.40 1.41 5.69
C THR A 629 28.21 0.06 5.00
N GLN A 630 27.36 -0.79 5.59
CA GLN A 630 26.99 -2.08 5.00
C GLN A 630 26.30 -1.91 3.64
N GLU A 631 25.49 -0.86 3.52
CA GLU A 631 24.76 -0.47 2.31
C GLU A 631 25.73 -0.10 1.16
N LEU A 632 26.70 0.80 1.39
CA LEU A 632 27.73 1.14 0.39
C LEU A 632 28.61 -0.07 -0.02
N LEU A 633 28.89 -0.98 0.92
CA LEU A 633 29.63 -2.21 0.63
C LEU A 633 28.80 -3.20 -0.20
N ALA A 634 27.49 -3.28 0.07
CA ALA A 634 26.57 -4.10 -0.69
C ALA A 634 26.39 -3.56 -2.12
N GLU A 635 26.26 -2.24 -2.29
CA GLU A 635 26.23 -1.59 -3.60
C GLU A 635 27.46 -1.98 -4.44
N ASP A 636 28.66 -1.76 -3.90
CA ASP A 636 29.92 -1.99 -4.61
C ASP A 636 30.09 -3.47 -5.02
N ARG A 637 29.76 -4.41 -4.13
CA ARG A 637 29.82 -5.85 -4.40
C ARG A 637 28.76 -6.30 -5.39
N GLN A 638 27.53 -5.80 -5.29
CA GLN A 638 26.44 -6.23 -6.16
C GLN A 638 26.64 -5.71 -7.58
N THR A 639 27.00 -4.43 -7.73
CA THR A 639 27.30 -3.83 -9.04
C THR A 639 28.57 -4.43 -9.65
N GLY A 640 29.60 -4.70 -8.84
CA GLY A 640 30.80 -5.43 -9.26
C GLY A 640 30.51 -6.85 -9.74
N ALA A 641 29.70 -7.62 -9.01
CA ALA A 641 29.33 -8.98 -9.38
C ALA A 641 28.46 -9.02 -10.64
N ALA A 642 27.57 -8.03 -10.81
CA ALA A 642 26.78 -7.90 -12.02
C ALA A 642 27.65 -7.57 -13.25
N LEU A 643 28.63 -6.66 -13.09
CA LEU A 643 29.57 -6.35 -14.16
C LEU A 643 30.47 -7.55 -14.48
N GLN A 644 30.94 -8.28 -13.47
CA GLN A 644 31.67 -9.53 -13.66
C GLN A 644 30.87 -10.57 -14.44
N ARG A 645 29.60 -10.79 -14.09
CA ARG A 645 28.72 -11.71 -14.82
C ARG A 645 28.57 -11.28 -16.27
N LEU A 646 28.30 -10.00 -16.51
CA LEU A 646 28.19 -9.46 -17.86
C LEU A 646 29.49 -9.66 -18.65
N MET A 647 30.64 -9.43 -18.03
CA MET A 647 31.94 -9.60 -18.68
C MET A 647 32.24 -11.07 -19.01
N LEU A 648 31.83 -12.01 -18.15
CA LEU A 648 31.90 -13.45 -18.44
C LEU A 648 31.01 -13.82 -19.62
N ASP A 649 29.78 -13.30 -19.67
CA ASP A 649 28.83 -13.52 -20.78
C ASP A 649 29.32 -12.91 -22.11
N LEU A 650 30.21 -11.92 -22.04
CA LEU A 650 30.85 -11.25 -23.17
C LEU A 650 32.26 -11.81 -23.49
N ASP A 651 32.63 -12.94 -22.89
CA ASP A 651 33.92 -13.62 -23.09
C ASP A 651 35.15 -12.72 -22.80
N VAL A 652 35.04 -11.81 -21.84
CA VAL A 652 36.17 -10.95 -21.43
C VAL A 652 37.14 -11.74 -20.55
N ALA A 653 38.40 -11.80 -20.95
CA ALA A 653 39.45 -12.50 -20.22
C ALA A 653 39.62 -11.97 -18.78
N ASP A 654 39.92 -12.89 -17.86
CA ASP A 654 40.18 -12.65 -16.43
C ASP A 654 38.98 -12.15 -15.60
N ALA A 655 37.79 -12.07 -16.19
CA ALA A 655 36.59 -11.63 -15.49
C ALA A 655 36.27 -12.52 -14.27
N GLY A 656 36.48 -13.84 -14.35
CA GLY A 656 36.14 -14.79 -13.29
C GLY A 656 37.16 -14.95 -12.16
N VAL A 657 38.20 -14.11 -12.10
CA VAL A 657 39.32 -14.31 -11.16
C VAL A 657 39.00 -13.85 -9.73
N LEU A 658 38.05 -12.94 -9.56
CA LEU A 658 37.74 -12.32 -8.27
C LEU A 658 36.51 -12.97 -7.63
N PRO A 659 36.60 -13.48 -6.39
CA PRO A 659 35.45 -14.04 -5.69
C PRO A 659 34.45 -12.99 -5.20
N GLN A 660 34.93 -11.77 -4.90
CA GLN A 660 34.10 -10.64 -4.46
C GLN A 660 34.53 -9.36 -5.20
N PRO A 661 34.12 -9.19 -6.47
CA PRO A 661 34.50 -8.03 -7.27
C PRO A 661 33.87 -6.73 -6.73
N SER A 662 34.60 -5.61 -6.83
CA SER A 662 34.05 -4.26 -6.75
C SER A 662 33.69 -3.74 -8.14
N PHE A 663 32.85 -2.71 -8.22
CA PHE A 663 32.51 -2.10 -9.51
C PHE A 663 33.74 -1.48 -10.18
N ALA A 664 34.53 -0.68 -9.45
CA ALA A 664 35.70 -0.02 -10.02
C ALA A 664 36.78 -1.01 -10.47
N THR A 665 36.96 -2.14 -9.78
CA THR A 665 37.91 -3.19 -10.20
C THR A 665 37.50 -3.81 -11.52
N MET A 666 36.22 -4.17 -11.68
CA MET A 666 35.72 -4.77 -12.91
C MET A 666 35.66 -3.74 -14.05
N PHE A 667 35.35 -2.48 -13.75
CA PHE A 667 35.39 -1.38 -14.71
C PHE A 667 36.82 -1.15 -15.23
N ALA A 668 37.83 -1.17 -14.35
CA ALA A 668 39.23 -1.09 -14.74
C ALA A 668 39.66 -2.28 -15.62
N LEU A 669 39.26 -3.51 -15.28
CA LEU A 669 39.51 -4.68 -16.11
C LEU A 669 38.90 -4.49 -17.51
N ALA A 670 37.64 -4.06 -17.58
CA ALA A 670 36.97 -3.83 -18.86
C ALA A 670 37.69 -2.77 -19.69
N CYS A 671 38.14 -1.67 -19.08
CA CYS A 671 38.92 -0.65 -19.77
C CYS A 671 40.22 -1.21 -20.35
N VAL A 672 41.00 -1.97 -19.56
CA VAL A 672 42.25 -2.61 -20.03
C VAL A 672 41.97 -3.61 -21.15
N ARG A 673 40.92 -4.42 -21.04
CA ARG A 673 40.60 -5.46 -22.04
C ARG A 673 39.98 -4.91 -23.32
N TRP A 674 39.40 -3.71 -23.27
CA TRP A 674 38.79 -3.03 -24.41
C TRP A 674 39.63 -1.86 -24.95
N ASP A 675 40.91 -1.80 -24.57
CA ASP A 675 41.88 -0.78 -25.00
C ASP A 675 41.40 0.67 -24.75
N VAL A 676 40.57 0.87 -23.71
CA VAL A 676 40.20 2.20 -23.24
C VAL A 676 41.37 2.74 -22.43
N THR A 677 41.81 3.97 -22.73
CA THR A 677 42.94 4.58 -22.04
C THR A 677 42.64 4.75 -20.55
N ARG A 678 43.68 4.68 -19.72
CA ARG A 678 43.60 4.92 -18.27
C ARG A 678 42.86 6.21 -17.92
N THR A 679 43.11 7.28 -18.66
CA THR A 679 42.48 8.58 -18.42
C THR A 679 41.04 8.62 -18.91
N ASP A 680 40.72 8.07 -20.08
CA ASP A 680 39.35 8.08 -20.61
C ASP A 680 38.43 7.17 -19.78
N GLY A 681 38.94 6.02 -19.33
CA GLY A 681 38.20 5.14 -18.44
C GLY A 681 37.94 5.77 -17.07
N ALA A 682 38.86 6.58 -16.53
CA ALA A 682 38.61 7.36 -15.32
C ALA A 682 37.47 8.38 -15.52
N HIS A 683 37.47 9.12 -16.62
CA HIS A 683 36.36 10.03 -16.96
C HIS A 683 35.05 9.26 -17.13
N GLY A 684 35.09 8.08 -17.74
CA GLY A 684 33.92 7.23 -17.93
C GLY A 684 33.35 6.69 -16.63
N LEU A 685 34.20 6.24 -15.70
CA LEU A 685 33.76 5.75 -14.39
C LEU A 685 33.03 6.85 -13.61
N VAL A 686 33.60 8.06 -13.60
CA VAL A 686 32.98 9.21 -12.92
C VAL A 686 31.70 9.63 -13.62
N TRP A 687 31.69 9.62 -14.95
CA TRP A 687 30.48 9.93 -15.72
C TRP A 687 29.35 8.95 -15.39
N ALA A 688 29.63 7.65 -15.37
CA ALA A 688 28.64 6.62 -15.05
C ALA A 688 28.07 6.79 -13.64
N TRP A 689 28.94 7.10 -12.66
CA TRP A 689 28.50 7.42 -11.30
C TRP A 689 27.66 8.71 -11.25
N LEU A 690 28.12 9.78 -11.89
CA LEU A 690 27.46 11.08 -11.85
C LEU A 690 26.10 11.06 -12.55
N GLU A 691 26.00 10.41 -13.72
CA GLU A 691 24.74 10.22 -14.44
C GLU A 691 23.74 9.43 -13.60
N ASN A 692 24.22 8.40 -12.89
CA ASN A 692 23.40 7.63 -11.96
C ASN A 692 22.86 8.49 -10.81
N GLN A 693 23.74 9.27 -10.16
CA GLN A 693 23.36 10.16 -9.06
C GLN A 693 22.40 11.27 -9.51
N VAL A 694 22.59 11.81 -10.72
CA VAL A 694 21.64 12.77 -11.31
C VAL A 694 20.31 12.09 -11.63
N ALA A 695 20.31 10.85 -12.12
CA ALA A 695 19.06 10.10 -12.35
C ALA A 695 18.31 9.82 -11.04
N ALA A 696 19.04 9.59 -9.93
CA ALA A 696 18.44 9.52 -8.60
C ALA A 696 17.87 10.88 -8.17
N ALA A 697 18.65 11.96 -8.32
CA ALA A 697 18.24 13.31 -7.96
C ALA A 697 16.98 13.79 -8.70
N ILE A 698 16.81 13.47 -9.98
CA ILE A 698 15.61 13.83 -10.76
C ILE A 698 14.34 13.19 -10.16
N LYS A 699 14.45 12.03 -9.50
CA LYS A 699 13.31 11.35 -8.87
C LYS A 699 13.06 11.83 -7.45
N LEU A 700 14.12 12.24 -6.73
CA LEU A 700 14.06 12.60 -5.32
C LEU A 700 13.81 14.10 -5.09
N VAL A 701 14.42 14.95 -5.90
CA VAL A 701 14.36 16.42 -5.81
C VAL A 701 13.35 16.93 -6.84
N PRO A 702 12.66 18.07 -6.62
CA PRO A 702 11.75 18.67 -7.61
C PRO A 702 12.49 19.24 -8.84
N LEU A 703 13.21 18.39 -9.58
CA LEU A 703 13.99 18.70 -10.77
C LEU A 703 13.35 18.09 -12.00
N GLY A 704 13.25 18.86 -13.09
CA GLY A 704 12.86 18.30 -14.38
C GLY A 704 14.02 17.54 -15.05
N GLN A 705 13.69 16.78 -16.09
CA GLN A 705 14.70 16.12 -16.94
C GLN A 705 15.73 17.11 -17.53
N THR A 706 15.27 18.32 -17.89
CA THR A 706 16.15 19.40 -18.35
C THR A 706 17.09 19.89 -17.25
N ASP A 707 16.65 19.89 -16.00
CA ASP A 707 17.48 20.31 -14.87
C ASP A 707 18.56 19.27 -14.57
N GLY A 708 18.25 17.98 -14.69
CA GLY A 708 19.27 16.93 -14.66
C GLY A 708 20.37 17.12 -15.71
N GLN A 709 20.00 17.43 -16.95
CA GLN A 709 20.98 17.73 -18.01
C GLN A 709 21.80 19.00 -17.71
N ARG A 710 21.18 20.01 -17.07
CA ARG A 710 21.91 21.20 -16.60
C ARG A 710 22.88 20.87 -15.46
N LEU A 711 22.54 19.97 -14.55
CA LEU A 711 23.45 19.51 -13.50
C LEU A 711 24.69 18.85 -14.11
N LEU A 712 24.50 17.88 -15.03
CA LEU A 712 25.62 17.21 -15.72
C LEU A 712 26.54 18.21 -16.44
N LEU A 713 25.95 19.19 -17.14
CA LEU A 713 26.71 20.24 -17.82
C LEU A 713 27.49 21.10 -16.83
N GLN A 714 26.89 21.46 -15.69
CA GLN A 714 27.53 22.32 -14.70
C GLN A 714 28.61 21.62 -13.88
N LEU A 715 28.50 20.30 -13.68
CA LEU A 715 29.42 19.47 -12.89
C LEU A 715 30.60 18.93 -13.72
N THR A 716 30.67 19.26 -15.01
CA THR A 716 31.74 18.78 -15.90
C THR A 716 33.13 19.27 -15.46
N TYR A 717 33.22 20.47 -14.88
CA TYR A 717 34.50 21.01 -14.40
C TYR A 717 34.98 20.27 -13.15
N GLU A 718 34.08 20.05 -12.19
CA GLU A 718 34.32 19.31 -10.96
C GLU A 718 34.71 17.87 -11.26
N LEU A 719 34.11 17.25 -12.28
CA LEU A 719 34.49 15.93 -12.80
C LEU A 719 35.95 15.90 -13.28
N GLN A 720 36.35 16.86 -14.12
CA GLN A 720 37.74 16.93 -14.60
C GLN A 720 38.73 17.19 -13.46
N GLN A 721 38.34 18.02 -12.50
CA GLN A 721 39.15 18.29 -11.32
C GLN A 721 39.30 17.05 -10.43
N ALA A 722 38.25 16.27 -10.24
CA ALA A 722 38.29 15.02 -9.49
C ALA A 722 39.25 14.00 -10.12
N VAL A 723 39.17 13.80 -11.45
CA VAL A 723 40.09 12.91 -12.19
C VAL A 723 41.54 13.36 -12.04
N THR A 724 41.81 14.66 -12.21
CA THR A 724 43.16 15.23 -12.08
C THR A 724 43.71 15.07 -10.65
N THR A 725 42.87 15.32 -9.65
CA THR A 725 43.23 15.20 -8.23
C THR A 725 43.58 13.75 -7.89
N ALA A 726 42.74 12.81 -8.32
CA ALA A 726 42.94 11.39 -8.07
C ALA A 726 44.19 10.82 -8.75
N ASP A 727 44.55 11.27 -9.95
CA ASP A 727 45.74 10.78 -10.66
C ASP A 727 47.05 11.19 -9.96
N LEU A 728 47.03 12.38 -9.33
CA LEU A 728 48.16 12.93 -8.59
C LEU A 728 48.19 12.51 -7.12
N LEU A 729 47.23 11.72 -6.66
CA LEU A 729 47.09 11.35 -5.25
C LEU A 729 48.07 10.22 -4.87
N ASP A 730 48.82 10.45 -3.80
CA ASP A 730 49.71 9.44 -3.22
C ASP A 730 48.90 8.38 -2.44
N ASP A 731 49.41 7.15 -2.38
CA ASP A 731 48.69 6.00 -1.77
C ASP A 731 48.34 6.20 -0.28
N ALA A 732 49.10 7.05 0.41
CA ALA A 732 48.91 7.39 1.82
C ALA A 732 47.73 8.36 2.04
N ASP A 733 47.31 9.07 1.00
CA ASP A 733 46.22 10.05 1.04
C ASP A 733 44.88 9.48 0.55
N ILE A 734 44.86 8.20 0.16
CA ILE A 734 43.65 7.45 -0.22
C ILE A 734 42.91 7.00 1.04
N GLY A 735 41.58 7.15 1.05
CA GLY A 735 40.72 6.72 2.16
C GLY A 735 40.08 7.87 2.93
N ARG A 736 39.70 8.94 2.23
CA ARG A 736 38.99 10.07 2.85
C ARG A 736 37.60 9.61 3.26
N SER A 737 37.31 9.75 4.56
CA SER A 737 36.01 9.43 5.16
C SER A 737 35.11 10.66 5.15
N LEU A 738 33.80 10.44 4.93
CA LEU A 738 32.77 11.46 5.04
C LEU A 738 31.74 11.03 6.09
N PRO A 739 31.98 11.32 7.39
CA PRO A 739 31.11 10.85 8.47
C PRO A 739 29.64 11.26 8.30
N GLY A 740 29.37 12.43 7.71
CA GLY A 740 28.01 12.87 7.39
C GLY A 740 27.34 11.99 6.33
N LEU A 741 28.07 11.58 5.30
CA LEU A 741 27.59 10.64 4.28
C LEU A 741 27.38 9.25 4.87
N ALA A 742 28.32 8.79 5.70
CA ALA A 742 28.20 7.50 6.39
C ALA A 742 26.94 7.46 7.26
N LEU A 743 26.66 8.52 8.03
CA LEU A 743 25.42 8.63 8.81
C LEU A 743 24.17 8.64 7.91
N LEU A 744 24.17 9.39 6.82
CA LEU A 744 23.04 9.46 5.90
C LEU A 744 22.77 8.12 5.20
N SER A 745 23.83 7.43 4.77
CA SER A 745 23.75 6.06 4.23
C SER A 745 23.30 5.06 5.29
N SER A 746 23.76 5.16 6.54
CA SER A 746 23.27 4.27 7.62
C SER A 746 21.80 4.55 8.00
N TRP A 747 21.36 5.81 8.01
CA TRP A 747 19.96 6.15 8.30
C TRP A 747 19.02 5.79 7.16
N HIS A 748 19.55 5.64 5.94
CA HIS A 748 18.81 5.10 4.81
C HIS A 748 18.17 3.74 5.16
N GLU A 749 18.85 2.90 5.97
CA GLU A 749 18.32 1.63 6.52
C GLU A 749 17.08 1.78 7.41
N THR A 750 16.71 3.00 7.79
CA THR A 750 15.57 3.29 8.65
C THR A 750 14.54 4.23 8.02
N GLN A 751 14.74 4.63 6.76
CA GLN A 751 13.79 5.49 6.06
C GLN A 751 12.45 4.81 5.84
N TYR A 752 11.37 5.57 6.07
CA TYR A 752 9.99 5.12 6.00
C TYR A 752 9.57 4.71 4.58
N SER A 753 10.08 5.40 3.55
CA SER A 753 9.91 5.04 2.14
C SER A 753 11.27 5.06 1.45
N ARG A 754 11.55 4.02 0.64
CA ARG A 754 12.79 3.92 -0.15
C ARG A 754 12.48 3.71 -1.62
N LEU A 755 12.82 4.69 -2.44
CA LEU A 755 12.79 4.59 -3.89
C LEU A 755 14.10 3.97 -4.42
N PHE A 756 15.19 4.11 -3.66
CA PHE A 756 16.51 3.57 -3.95
C PHE A 756 17.01 2.70 -2.80
N ARG A 757 18.09 1.97 -3.03
CA ARG A 757 19.00 1.40 -2.03
C ARG A 757 20.08 2.46 -1.74
N SER A 758 20.80 2.42 -0.63
CA SER A 758 22.04 3.20 -0.47
C SER A 758 23.22 2.28 -0.25
#